data_AF-A0A9X4ANH2-F1
#
_entry.id   AF-A0A9X4ANH2-F1
#
_cell.length_a   1.000
_cell.length_b   1.000
_cell.length_c   1.000
_cell.angle_alpha   90.00
_cell.angle_beta   90.00
_cell.angle_gamma   90.00
#
_symmetry.space_group_name_H-M   'P 1'
#
loop_
_entity.id
_entity.type
_entity.pdbx_description
1 polymer ?
#
loop_
_entity_poly.entity_id
_entity_poly.type
_entity_poly.pdbx_seq_one_letter_code
_entity_poly.pdbx_strand_id
1 'polypeptide(L)'
;MSMNGTAEIDLALSKAAEAERELRRTATQASALEQAASRLVAGTEGRASSGQELRASLDELADEVESTGVALQALARGQQRIREDAVEALRGLEATATGLQQLAPSISGVRSDTEALAASAEGTAAGTEEIARSIKGVGQNAEELATASEELLATSTTNSKDLADLAERGESNAASMEEVATTIEQMAKGIGRLSTDAKGVGERIFGMATAVTSTGAALERVTRDAAEMASAVEETSATAEQMARSIKSVADHAKGLEEAAAGNASSITEIAASVEQVAATAERNAAAIEANAAAAEELARSAQSMAQGAEQINQLAATSAAASAQVEASTRRIVGIVENARKTADQSVATAREGAATVGKSIAGLGNIRQAMVESSGVMKEMGRRAEEIGDIVQTINMIADRTNLLSLNASIEAARAGEHGRGFAVVAEEIRALSDRAAAASADIAKIVRGLQVTAREAVSASVEGVKTAEDASRLAVDAERALGTILEGVEGLGRSVREVERANSDQVQAVTSMAQIAARVNEEGKVIARGAAEQTSAIQSLAQGSSEMRRMARQTKEATGEQARSLRDVVRANTLLTQSAEKVSRAMSEQAAGAVQLAKAAVQMRALTHQTSAAMVEQTRALTSIGALAQEVTSAAQRMITGLGEQAAGAAEVARAVDDARKQAVQVARVVTERSRAAKQVDAASRQVATLAAAVKAAAAEQTKATAALAKEGEAVRRIAKQAARAVAEQAETVAMLATTAARQTTSMQTITSSSAEQASAAEKLAKTFVDMRGRTRAAAGALLVQARDALAARDTLGQVVDQVARIRDASAGHADTVASLWSALSKLRAPTNGTAGGAASES
;
A
#
# COMPACT_ATOMS: atom_id res chain seq x y z
N MET A 1 31.89 22.89 -121.04
CA MET A 1 30.88 23.29 -120.02
C MET A 1 31.03 22.49 -118.71
N SER A 2 32.25 22.13 -118.29
CA SER A 2 32.48 21.08 -117.26
C SER A 2 32.96 21.57 -115.87
N MET A 3 33.04 22.88 -115.60
CA MET A 3 33.77 23.41 -114.41
C MET A 3 32.91 23.97 -113.27
N ASN A 4 31.57 23.89 -113.32
CA ASN A 4 30.72 24.43 -112.24
C ASN A 4 30.26 23.38 -111.19
N GLY A 5 30.36 22.08 -111.50
CA GLY A 5 29.88 21.02 -110.60
C GLY A 5 30.74 20.82 -109.35
N THR A 6 32.03 21.14 -109.37
CA THR A 6 32.95 20.93 -108.23
C THR A 6 32.82 22.00 -107.12
N ALA A 7 32.50 23.25 -107.46
CA ALA A 7 32.30 24.32 -106.48
C ALA A 7 30.96 24.18 -105.72
N GLU A 8 29.90 23.72 -106.40
CA GLU A 8 28.64 23.36 -105.75
C GLU A 8 28.81 22.13 -104.82
N ILE A 9 29.66 21.17 -105.17
CA ILE A 9 29.99 20.01 -104.32
C ILE A 9 30.77 20.44 -103.06
N ASP A 10 31.74 21.37 -103.15
CA ASP A 10 32.49 21.84 -101.96
C ASP A 10 31.62 22.69 -101.00
N LEU A 11 30.72 23.55 -101.53
CA LEU A 11 29.74 24.27 -100.70
C LEU A 11 28.75 23.31 -100.02
N ALA A 12 28.33 22.26 -100.73
CA ALA A 12 27.49 21.20 -100.17
C ALA A 12 28.21 20.37 -99.10
N LEU A 13 29.50 20.06 -99.28
CA LEU A 13 30.33 19.36 -98.28
C LEU A 13 30.53 20.18 -97.01
N SER A 14 30.75 21.50 -97.12
CA SER A 14 30.87 22.41 -95.97
C SER A 14 29.55 22.47 -95.18
N LYS A 15 28.43 22.70 -95.85
CA LYS A 15 27.10 22.75 -95.22
C LYS A 15 26.71 21.40 -94.62
N ALA A 16 27.09 20.28 -95.25
CA ALA A 16 26.88 18.94 -94.71
C ALA A 16 27.72 18.70 -93.45
N ALA A 17 28.99 19.11 -93.41
CA ALA A 17 29.83 18.97 -92.21
C ALA A 17 29.37 19.88 -91.04
N GLU A 18 28.79 21.03 -91.35
CA GLU A 18 28.20 21.95 -90.37
C GLU A 18 26.87 21.39 -89.84
N ALA A 19 26.01 20.88 -90.73
CA ALA A 19 24.77 20.20 -90.38
C ALA A 19 25.01 18.92 -89.56
N GLU A 20 26.03 18.12 -89.91
CA GLU A 20 26.42 16.93 -89.14
C GLU A 20 26.85 17.31 -87.72
N ARG A 21 27.69 18.33 -87.57
CA ARG A 21 28.13 18.82 -86.25
C ARG A 21 26.96 19.31 -85.41
N GLU A 22 26.03 20.06 -86.00
CA GLU A 22 24.87 20.57 -85.30
C GLU A 22 23.90 19.44 -84.92
N LEU A 23 23.70 18.45 -85.80
CA LEU A 23 22.90 17.26 -85.51
C LEU A 23 23.53 16.38 -84.41
N ARG A 24 24.86 16.20 -84.40
CA ARG A 24 25.57 15.48 -83.32
C ARG A 24 25.50 16.22 -82.00
N ARG A 25 25.59 17.55 -82.01
CA ARG A 25 25.40 18.42 -80.83
C ARG A 25 23.97 18.31 -80.29
N THR A 26 22.98 18.29 -81.18
CA THR A 26 21.57 18.10 -80.82
C THR A 26 21.33 16.71 -80.21
N ALA A 27 21.97 15.66 -80.75
CA ALA A 27 21.90 14.30 -80.20
C ALA A 27 22.54 14.20 -78.80
N THR A 28 23.66 14.88 -78.54
CA THR A 28 24.28 14.91 -77.21
C THR A 28 23.44 15.67 -76.19
N GLN A 29 22.84 16.80 -76.58
CA GLN A 29 21.90 17.54 -75.72
C GLN A 29 20.64 16.75 -75.42
N ALA A 30 20.09 16.04 -76.42
CA ALA A 30 18.95 15.14 -76.24
C ALA A 30 19.29 13.99 -75.28
N SER A 31 20.48 13.39 -75.38
CA SER A 31 20.95 12.35 -74.45
C SER A 31 21.07 12.85 -73.00
N ALA A 32 21.55 14.08 -72.78
CA ALA A 32 21.61 14.68 -71.45
C ALA A 32 20.21 14.96 -70.86
N LEU A 33 19.27 15.43 -71.70
CA LEU A 33 17.86 15.65 -71.34
C LEU A 33 17.15 14.33 -71.00
N GLU A 34 17.42 13.27 -71.76
CA GLU A 34 16.90 11.92 -71.53
C GLU A 34 17.37 11.35 -70.19
N GLN A 35 18.65 11.52 -69.84
CA GLN A 35 19.17 11.11 -68.52
C GLN A 35 18.55 11.91 -67.38
N ALA A 36 18.39 13.23 -67.53
CA ALA A 36 17.76 14.08 -66.53
C ALA A 36 16.27 13.73 -66.33
N ALA A 37 15.53 13.51 -67.43
CA ALA A 37 14.13 13.11 -67.40
C ALA A 37 13.96 11.69 -66.82
N SER A 38 14.86 10.75 -67.12
CA SER A 38 14.86 9.41 -66.53
C SER A 38 15.10 9.42 -65.00
N ARG A 39 15.97 10.31 -64.51
CA ARG A 39 16.15 10.52 -63.06
C ARG A 39 14.91 11.12 -62.40
N LEU A 40 14.21 12.02 -63.09
CA LEU A 40 12.94 12.58 -62.63
C LEU A 40 11.83 11.52 -62.57
N VAL A 41 11.75 10.65 -63.58
CA VAL A 41 10.82 9.49 -63.61
C VAL A 41 11.06 8.57 -62.40
N ALA A 42 12.31 8.17 -62.14
CA ALA A 42 12.66 7.36 -60.98
C ALA A 42 12.34 8.06 -59.66
N GLY A 43 12.56 9.38 -59.58
CA GLY A 43 12.20 10.19 -58.41
C GLY A 43 10.69 10.29 -58.18
N THR A 44 9.88 10.36 -59.25
CA THR A 44 8.40 10.34 -59.15
C THR A 44 7.85 8.98 -58.77
N GLU A 45 8.46 7.88 -59.23
CA GLU A 45 8.15 6.51 -58.78
C GLU A 45 8.45 6.32 -57.29
N GLY A 46 9.63 6.76 -56.84
CA GLY A 46 9.98 6.72 -55.42
C GLY A 46 8.99 7.49 -54.54
N ARG A 47 8.56 8.68 -54.98
CA ARG A 47 7.53 9.47 -54.28
C ARG A 47 6.16 8.79 -54.25
N ALA A 48 5.74 8.14 -55.33
CA ALA A 48 4.48 7.40 -55.36
C ALA A 48 4.52 6.18 -54.41
N SER A 49 5.64 5.44 -54.39
CA SER A 49 5.86 4.31 -53.49
C SER A 49 5.84 4.73 -52.02
N SER A 50 6.64 5.74 -51.64
CA SER A 50 6.65 6.25 -50.27
C SER A 50 5.30 6.84 -49.86
N GLY A 51 4.56 7.45 -50.79
CA GLY A 51 3.19 7.93 -50.52
C GLY A 51 2.19 6.79 -50.26
N GLN A 52 2.33 5.65 -50.93
CA GLN A 52 1.52 4.46 -50.68
C GLN A 52 1.88 3.76 -49.37
N GLU A 53 3.16 3.66 -49.01
CA GLU A 53 3.60 3.13 -47.71
C GLU A 53 3.09 3.99 -46.55
N LEU A 54 3.25 5.32 -46.63
CA LEU A 54 2.75 6.23 -45.60
C LEU A 54 1.22 6.13 -45.45
N ARG A 55 0.51 5.94 -46.56
CA ARG A 55 -0.93 5.72 -46.55
C ARG A 55 -1.28 4.44 -45.81
N ALA A 56 -0.61 3.32 -46.12
CA ALA A 56 -0.87 2.04 -45.46
C ALA A 56 -0.67 2.16 -43.94
N SER A 57 0.40 2.83 -43.49
CA SER A 57 0.62 3.11 -42.07
C SER A 57 -0.45 4.02 -41.45
N LEU A 58 -0.99 4.99 -42.20
CA LEU A 58 -2.08 5.86 -41.72
C LEU A 58 -3.44 5.17 -41.67
N ASP A 59 -3.71 4.23 -42.59
CA ASP A 59 -4.90 3.38 -42.56
C ASP A 59 -4.83 2.42 -41.35
N GLU A 60 -3.67 1.82 -41.08
CA GLU A 60 -3.44 0.98 -39.89
C GLU A 60 -3.60 1.78 -38.58
N LEU A 61 -3.04 2.99 -38.52
CA LEU A 61 -3.25 3.91 -37.39
C LEU A 61 -4.72 4.31 -37.23
N ALA A 62 -5.46 4.51 -38.33
CA ALA A 62 -6.89 4.84 -38.27
C ALA A 62 -7.72 3.68 -37.68
N ASP A 63 -7.36 2.43 -38.00
CA ASP A 63 -8.01 1.24 -37.47
C ASP A 63 -7.69 1.03 -35.97
N GLU A 64 -6.45 1.32 -35.55
CA GLU A 64 -6.06 1.26 -34.14
C GLU A 64 -6.73 2.35 -33.28
N VAL A 65 -6.87 3.55 -33.82
CA VAL A 65 -7.65 4.65 -33.23
C VAL A 65 -9.13 4.27 -33.13
N GLU A 66 -9.68 3.57 -34.13
CA GLU A 66 -11.06 3.07 -34.12
C GLU A 66 -11.28 2.00 -33.04
N SER A 67 -10.37 1.02 -32.94
CA SER A 67 -10.40 -0.01 -31.89
C SER A 67 -10.36 0.61 -30.48
N THR A 68 -9.47 1.58 -30.27
CA THR A 68 -9.34 2.30 -28.99
C THR A 68 -10.59 3.12 -28.66
N GLY A 69 -11.19 3.77 -29.67
CA GLY A 69 -12.45 4.49 -29.51
C GLY A 69 -13.62 3.57 -29.10
N VAL A 70 -13.71 2.37 -29.69
CA VAL A 70 -14.72 1.36 -29.32
C VAL A 70 -14.51 0.84 -27.91
N ALA A 71 -13.26 0.59 -27.50
CA ALA A 71 -12.93 0.18 -26.13
C ALA A 71 -13.33 1.25 -25.09
N LEU A 72 -13.09 2.53 -25.38
CA LEU A 72 -13.49 3.65 -24.52
C LEU A 72 -15.03 3.78 -24.41
N GLN A 73 -15.77 3.52 -25.48
CA GLN A 73 -17.23 3.47 -25.43
C GLN A 73 -17.74 2.28 -24.61
N ALA A 74 -17.10 1.12 -24.73
CA ALA A 74 -17.42 -0.05 -23.90
C ALA A 74 -17.16 0.23 -22.41
N LEU A 75 -16.06 0.93 -22.10
CA LEU A 75 -15.73 1.37 -20.74
C LEU A 75 -16.77 2.36 -20.19
N ALA A 76 -17.19 3.35 -20.99
CA ALA A 76 -18.23 4.31 -20.59
C ALA A 76 -19.56 3.60 -20.26
N ARG A 77 -19.96 2.61 -21.08
CA ARG A 77 -21.14 1.77 -20.80
C ARG A 77 -20.97 0.88 -19.57
N GLY A 78 -19.76 0.36 -19.34
CA GLY A 78 -19.42 -0.42 -18.15
C GLY A 78 -19.56 0.41 -16.88
N GLN A 79 -19.03 1.63 -16.87
CA GLN A 79 -19.14 2.56 -15.75
C GLN A 79 -20.60 2.99 -15.51
N GLN A 80 -21.37 3.22 -16.57
CA GLN A 80 -22.79 3.50 -16.45
C GLN A 80 -23.56 2.37 -15.73
N ARG A 81 -23.27 1.10 -16.05
CA ARG A 81 -23.87 -0.05 -15.36
C ARG A 81 -23.45 -0.13 -13.89
N ILE A 82 -22.16 0.05 -13.60
CA ILE A 82 -21.65 0.07 -12.21
C ILE A 82 -22.38 1.15 -11.40
N ARG A 83 -22.62 2.32 -12.00
CA ARG A 83 -23.38 3.40 -11.37
C ARG A 83 -24.83 3.00 -11.11
N GLU A 84 -25.49 2.37 -12.07
CA GLU A 84 -26.88 1.89 -11.92
C GLU A 84 -26.98 0.85 -10.79
N ASP A 85 -26.07 -0.12 -10.76
CA ASP A 85 -25.97 -1.15 -9.72
C ASP A 85 -25.68 -0.53 -8.34
N ALA A 86 -24.78 0.46 -8.28
CA ALA A 86 -24.44 1.17 -7.03
C ALA A 86 -25.62 2.00 -6.49
N VAL A 87 -26.42 2.60 -7.38
CA VAL A 87 -27.66 3.33 -7.00
C VAL A 87 -28.72 2.36 -6.46
N GLU A 88 -28.84 1.17 -7.04
CA GLU A 88 -29.75 0.14 -6.52
C GLU A 88 -29.30 -0.38 -5.14
N ALA A 89 -28.00 -0.64 -4.98
CA ALA A 89 -27.43 -1.01 -3.69
C ALA A 89 -27.59 0.08 -2.62
N LEU A 90 -27.45 1.36 -2.99
CA LEU A 90 -27.71 2.49 -2.10
C LEU A 90 -29.14 2.50 -1.58
N ARG A 91 -30.12 2.31 -2.46
CA ARG A 91 -31.54 2.21 -2.05
C ARG A 91 -31.78 1.05 -1.09
N GLY A 92 -31.11 -0.08 -1.31
CA GLY A 92 -31.17 -1.24 -0.40
C GLY A 92 -30.56 -0.94 0.98
N LEU A 93 -29.42 -0.26 1.02
CA LEU A 93 -28.75 0.15 2.26
C LEU A 93 -29.56 1.20 3.03
N GLU A 94 -30.15 2.17 2.34
CA GLU A 94 -31.03 3.19 2.95
C GLU A 94 -32.31 2.55 3.52
N ALA A 95 -32.91 1.59 2.81
CA ALA A 95 -34.04 0.81 3.32
C ALA A 95 -33.67 -0.01 4.56
N THR A 96 -32.47 -0.62 4.55
CA THR A 96 -31.95 -1.41 5.69
C THR A 96 -31.67 -0.51 6.90
N ALA A 97 -31.06 0.66 6.69
CA ALA A 97 -30.81 1.65 7.73
C ALA A 97 -32.13 2.14 8.35
N THR A 98 -33.13 2.42 7.50
CA THR A 98 -34.47 2.82 7.95
C THR A 98 -35.14 1.71 8.78
N GLY A 99 -35.03 0.45 8.34
CA GLY A 99 -35.53 -0.71 9.08
C GLY A 99 -34.86 -0.90 10.44
N LEU A 100 -33.54 -0.74 10.52
CA LEU A 100 -32.79 -0.79 11.78
C LEU A 100 -33.16 0.38 12.71
N GLN A 101 -33.44 1.55 12.15
CA GLN A 101 -33.86 2.74 12.90
C GLN A 101 -35.28 2.59 13.48
N GLN A 102 -36.15 1.83 12.82
CA GLN A 102 -37.48 1.45 13.32
C GLN A 102 -37.43 0.32 14.37
N LEU A 103 -36.43 -0.56 14.31
CA LEU A 103 -36.21 -1.65 15.28
C LEU A 103 -35.73 -1.13 16.65
N ALA A 104 -34.93 -0.07 16.68
CA ALA A 104 -34.38 0.51 17.91
C ALA A 104 -35.44 0.87 18.98
N PRO A 105 -36.53 1.62 18.68
CA PRO A 105 -37.56 1.91 19.67
C PRO A 105 -38.34 0.66 20.11
N SER A 106 -38.50 -0.34 19.22
CA SER A 106 -39.17 -1.61 19.57
C SER A 106 -38.36 -2.43 20.57
N ILE A 107 -37.04 -2.53 20.39
CA ILE A 107 -36.14 -3.21 21.34
C ILE A 107 -36.04 -2.46 22.67
N SER A 108 -36.08 -1.11 22.64
CA SER A 108 -36.16 -0.29 23.84
C SER A 108 -37.46 -0.51 24.61
N GLY A 109 -38.59 -0.68 23.92
CA GLY A 109 -39.88 -1.03 24.53
C GLY A 109 -39.83 -2.40 25.22
N VAL A 110 -39.33 -3.42 24.52
CA VAL A 110 -39.15 -4.77 25.09
C VAL A 110 -38.23 -4.74 26.31
N ARG A 111 -37.14 -3.97 26.28
CA ARG A 111 -36.25 -3.80 27.44
C ARG A 111 -36.99 -3.23 28.65
N SER A 112 -37.77 -2.17 28.45
CA SER A 112 -38.59 -1.54 29.49
C SER A 112 -39.60 -2.54 30.09
N ASP A 113 -40.26 -3.33 29.23
CA ASP A 113 -41.21 -4.35 29.68
C ASP A 113 -40.52 -5.47 30.46
N THR A 114 -39.29 -5.85 30.08
CA THR A 114 -38.50 -6.89 30.77
C THR A 114 -37.99 -6.39 32.13
N GLU A 115 -37.62 -5.11 32.24
CA GLU A 115 -37.24 -4.45 33.50
C GLU A 115 -38.46 -4.33 34.44
N ALA A 116 -39.63 -3.99 33.91
CA ALA A 116 -40.90 -3.97 34.67
C ALA A 116 -41.29 -5.37 35.17
N LEU A 117 -41.14 -6.40 34.34
CA LEU A 117 -41.40 -7.80 34.72
C LEU A 117 -40.45 -8.28 35.84
N ALA A 118 -39.18 -7.88 35.78
CA ALA A 118 -38.19 -8.20 36.82
C ALA A 118 -38.52 -7.53 38.16
N ALA A 119 -38.95 -6.26 38.14
CA ALA A 119 -39.41 -5.55 39.35
C ALA A 119 -40.69 -6.17 39.94
N SER A 120 -41.64 -6.57 39.09
CA SER A 120 -42.86 -7.27 39.51
C SER A 120 -42.57 -8.64 40.13
N ALA A 121 -41.60 -9.39 39.60
CA ALA A 121 -41.16 -10.67 40.16
C ALA A 121 -40.50 -10.49 41.54
N GLU A 122 -39.77 -9.39 41.76
CA GLU A 122 -39.15 -9.05 43.04
C GLU A 122 -40.19 -8.66 44.10
N GLY A 123 -41.23 -7.91 43.72
CA GLY A 123 -42.37 -7.63 44.60
C GLY A 123 -43.17 -8.88 44.98
N THR A 124 -43.34 -9.82 44.04
CA THR A 124 -44.05 -11.10 44.30
C THR A 124 -43.25 -11.98 45.27
N ALA A 125 -41.92 -12.05 45.12
CA ALA A 125 -41.04 -12.78 46.02
C ALA A 125 -41.06 -12.22 47.46
N ALA A 126 -41.03 -10.89 47.61
CA ALA A 126 -41.14 -10.22 48.90
C ALA A 126 -42.49 -10.51 49.59
N GLY A 127 -43.59 -10.48 48.83
CA GLY A 127 -44.93 -10.83 49.34
C GLY A 127 -45.03 -12.30 49.81
N THR A 128 -44.39 -13.24 49.10
CA THR A 128 -44.36 -14.65 49.53
C THR A 128 -43.55 -14.89 50.81
N GLU A 129 -42.47 -14.13 51.05
CA GLU A 129 -41.70 -14.18 52.31
C GLU A 129 -42.48 -13.60 53.50
N GLU A 130 -43.30 -12.58 53.28
CA GLU A 130 -44.14 -11.99 54.31
C GLU A 130 -45.29 -12.95 54.72
N ILE A 131 -45.93 -13.60 53.74
CA ILE A 131 -46.94 -14.63 53.98
C ILE A 131 -46.33 -15.83 54.74
N ALA A 132 -45.13 -16.28 54.38
CA ALA A 132 -44.44 -17.36 55.09
C ALA A 132 -44.14 -17.01 56.56
N ARG A 133 -43.75 -15.76 56.85
CA ARG A 133 -43.56 -15.27 58.23
C ARG A 133 -44.87 -15.21 59.02
N SER A 134 -45.96 -14.77 58.38
CA SER A 134 -47.30 -14.73 59.00
C SER A 134 -47.81 -16.13 59.37
N ILE A 135 -47.68 -17.11 58.47
CA ILE A 135 -48.10 -18.50 58.71
C ILE A 135 -47.33 -19.14 59.88
N LYS A 136 -46.03 -18.82 60.03
CA LYS A 136 -45.21 -19.27 61.15
C LYS A 136 -45.71 -18.73 62.51
N GLY A 137 -46.13 -17.46 62.55
CA GLY A 137 -46.70 -16.84 63.75
C GLY A 137 -48.03 -17.45 64.19
N VAL A 138 -48.91 -17.80 63.23
CA VAL A 138 -50.17 -18.49 63.51
C VAL A 138 -49.94 -19.90 64.13
N GLY A 139 -48.86 -20.59 63.72
CA GLY A 139 -48.47 -21.88 64.30
C GLY A 139 -48.00 -21.81 65.75
N GLN A 140 -47.28 -20.74 66.13
CA GLN A 140 -46.80 -20.54 67.51
C GLN A 140 -47.96 -20.20 68.47
N ASN A 141 -48.90 -19.36 68.03
CA ASN A 141 -50.06 -18.99 68.85
C ASN A 141 -50.97 -20.20 69.19
N ALA A 142 -51.01 -21.22 68.34
CA ALA A 142 -51.76 -22.45 68.60
C ALA A 142 -51.12 -23.34 69.70
N GLU A 143 -49.81 -23.21 69.93
CA GLU A 143 -49.03 -23.98 70.92
C GLU A 143 -49.16 -23.39 72.33
N GLU A 144 -49.19 -22.06 72.43
CA GLU A 144 -49.49 -21.35 73.69
C GLU A 144 -50.92 -21.64 74.19
N LEU A 145 -51.90 -21.70 73.28
CA LEU A 145 -53.30 -21.99 73.62
C LEU A 145 -53.52 -23.43 74.13
N ALA A 146 -52.73 -24.39 73.65
CA ALA A 146 -52.77 -25.77 74.12
C ALA A 146 -52.21 -25.91 75.55
N THR A 147 -51.13 -25.19 75.84
CA THR A 147 -50.44 -25.23 77.13
C THR A 147 -51.27 -24.59 78.26
N ALA A 148 -51.96 -23.49 77.97
CA ALA A 148 -52.87 -22.82 78.93
C ALA A 148 -54.10 -23.66 79.33
N SER A 149 -54.51 -24.64 78.51
CA SER A 149 -55.66 -25.51 78.82
C SER A 149 -55.33 -26.65 79.80
N GLU A 150 -54.06 -27.09 79.86
CA GLU A 150 -53.63 -28.15 80.81
C GLU A 150 -53.51 -27.62 82.24
N GLU A 151 -53.14 -26.35 82.41
CA GLU A 151 -52.95 -25.71 83.71
C GLU A 151 -54.29 -25.47 84.46
N LEU A 152 -55.36 -25.18 83.73
CA LEU A 152 -56.73 -25.02 84.25
C LEU A 152 -57.36 -26.34 84.76
N LEU A 153 -56.96 -27.47 84.20
CA LEU A 153 -57.44 -28.80 84.60
C LEU A 153 -56.88 -29.23 85.96
N ALA A 154 -55.64 -28.85 86.26
CA ALA A 154 -54.96 -29.20 87.51
C ALA A 154 -55.54 -28.46 88.73
N THR A 155 -55.94 -27.20 88.58
CA THR A 155 -56.46 -26.35 89.67
C THR A 155 -57.86 -26.77 90.16
N SER A 156 -58.67 -27.39 89.29
CA SER A 156 -60.03 -27.83 89.63
C SER A 156 -60.07 -29.05 90.56
N THR A 157 -59.04 -29.89 90.54
CA THR A 157 -58.96 -31.13 91.33
C THR A 157 -58.61 -30.90 92.80
N THR A 158 -57.82 -29.87 93.08
CA THR A 158 -57.26 -29.60 94.42
C THR A 158 -58.30 -28.99 95.38
N ASN A 159 -59.19 -28.13 94.88
CA ASN A 159 -60.23 -27.48 95.69
C ASN A 159 -61.33 -28.43 96.20
N SER A 160 -61.42 -29.67 95.70
CA SER A 160 -62.45 -30.64 96.09
C SER A 160 -62.09 -31.46 97.33
N LYS A 161 -60.85 -31.36 97.84
CA LYS A 161 -60.32 -32.22 98.90
C LYS A 161 -60.30 -31.53 100.29
N ASP A 162 -60.12 -30.22 100.33
CA ASP A 162 -60.00 -29.47 101.60
C ASP A 162 -61.35 -29.23 102.30
N LEU A 163 -62.47 -29.52 101.64
CA LEU A 163 -63.83 -29.34 102.16
C LEU A 163 -64.42 -30.59 102.85
N ALA A 164 -63.69 -31.72 102.92
CA ALA A 164 -64.17 -32.98 103.50
C ALA A 164 -63.79 -33.18 104.99
N ASP A 165 -62.68 -32.60 105.46
CA ASP A 165 -62.12 -32.92 106.80
C ASP A 165 -62.69 -32.09 107.96
N LEU A 166 -63.44 -31.02 107.67
CA LEU A 166 -64.00 -30.14 108.72
C LEU A 166 -65.36 -30.61 109.25
N ALA A 167 -65.95 -31.65 108.65
CA ALA A 167 -67.29 -32.17 108.97
C ALA A 167 -67.33 -33.28 110.05
N GLU A 168 -66.18 -33.78 110.52
CA GLU A 168 -66.10 -34.93 111.45
C GLU A 168 -66.03 -34.54 112.94
N ARG A 169 -65.82 -33.25 113.26
CA ARG A 169 -65.58 -32.78 114.65
C ARG A 169 -66.81 -32.23 115.39
N GLY A 170 -68.00 -32.30 114.80
CA GLY A 170 -69.23 -31.66 115.31
C GLY A 170 -70.22 -32.56 116.06
N GLU A 171 -70.03 -33.88 116.10
CA GLU A 171 -71.06 -34.82 116.58
C GLU A 171 -70.90 -35.24 118.06
N SER A 172 -69.83 -34.83 118.75
CA SER A 172 -69.46 -35.36 120.08
C SER A 172 -69.66 -34.38 121.25
N ASN A 173 -70.27 -33.21 121.03
CA ASN A 173 -70.45 -32.19 122.07
C ASN A 173 -71.74 -32.33 122.91
N ALA A 174 -72.37 -33.51 122.96
CA ALA A 174 -73.71 -33.66 123.58
C ALA A 174 -73.81 -34.72 124.70
N ALA A 175 -72.73 -35.44 125.02
CA ALA A 175 -72.73 -36.47 126.06
C ALA A 175 -72.27 -35.96 127.43
N SER A 176 -72.72 -34.75 127.80
CA SER A 176 -73.01 -34.34 129.17
C SER A 176 -71.77 -34.16 130.08
N MET A 177 -71.65 -33.08 130.84
CA MET A 177 -72.47 -32.83 132.04
C MET A 177 -72.57 -34.02 133.04
N GLU A 178 -71.74 -35.05 132.87
CA GLU A 178 -70.99 -35.75 133.94
C GLU A 178 -69.61 -35.06 134.17
N GLU A 179 -69.45 -33.86 133.61
CA GLU A 179 -68.30 -32.97 133.74
C GLU A 179 -68.15 -32.37 135.16
N VAL A 180 -69.08 -32.61 136.10
CA VAL A 180 -68.98 -32.03 137.46
C VAL A 180 -68.80 -33.09 138.57
N ALA A 181 -69.06 -34.37 138.29
CA ALA A 181 -68.71 -35.47 139.19
C ALA A 181 -67.25 -35.94 138.99
N THR A 182 -66.70 -35.78 137.78
CA THR A 182 -65.29 -36.09 137.47
C THR A 182 -64.34 -34.92 137.68
N THR A 183 -64.79 -33.69 137.97
CA THR A 183 -63.88 -32.57 138.33
C THR A 183 -63.09 -32.82 139.62
N ILE A 184 -63.53 -33.75 140.47
CA ILE A 184 -62.77 -34.24 141.65
C ILE A 184 -61.80 -35.38 141.26
N GLU A 185 -62.02 -36.06 140.12
CA GLU A 185 -61.09 -37.03 139.50
C GLU A 185 -60.07 -36.35 138.55
N GLN A 186 -60.40 -35.21 137.95
CA GLN A 186 -59.52 -34.39 137.09
C GLN A 186 -58.43 -33.66 137.89
N MET A 187 -58.65 -33.35 139.18
CA MET A 187 -57.59 -32.81 140.05
C MET A 187 -56.50 -33.86 140.37
N ALA A 188 -56.84 -35.15 140.41
CA ALA A 188 -55.87 -36.24 140.56
C ALA A 188 -55.12 -36.59 139.24
N LYS A 189 -55.73 -36.33 138.07
CA LYS A 189 -55.10 -36.49 136.74
C LYS A 189 -54.33 -35.24 136.26
N GLY A 190 -54.65 -34.04 136.74
CA GLY A 190 -53.99 -32.77 136.39
C GLY A 190 -52.52 -32.68 136.84
N ILE A 191 -52.19 -33.29 137.98
CA ILE A 191 -50.81 -33.39 138.50
C ILE A 191 -49.95 -34.33 137.61
N GLY A 192 -50.56 -35.32 136.94
CA GLY A 192 -49.87 -36.21 135.98
C GLY A 192 -49.65 -35.61 134.58
N ARG A 193 -50.52 -34.70 134.12
CA ARG A 193 -50.36 -34.01 132.82
C ARG A 193 -49.24 -32.96 132.85
N LEU A 194 -49.10 -32.20 133.94
CA LEU A 194 -48.02 -31.21 134.12
C LEU A 194 -46.61 -31.85 134.13
N SER A 195 -46.49 -33.10 134.58
CA SER A 195 -45.24 -33.88 134.50
C SER A 195 -44.89 -34.32 133.06
N THR A 196 -45.89 -34.50 132.21
CA THR A 196 -45.71 -34.92 130.80
C THR A 196 -45.40 -33.74 129.89
N ASP A 197 -46.04 -32.58 130.10
CA ASP A 197 -45.75 -31.34 129.36
C ASP A 197 -44.32 -30.83 129.58
N ALA A 198 -43.77 -31.00 130.79
CA ALA A 198 -42.38 -30.67 131.09
C ALA A 198 -41.37 -31.52 130.28
N LYS A 199 -41.74 -32.76 129.89
CA LYS A 199 -40.95 -33.60 128.98
C LYS A 199 -41.06 -33.15 127.51
N GLY A 200 -42.24 -32.69 127.07
CA GLY A 200 -42.48 -32.21 125.70
C GLY A 200 -41.77 -30.89 125.34
N VAL A 201 -41.44 -30.05 126.32
CA VAL A 201 -40.60 -28.85 126.11
C VAL A 201 -39.14 -29.23 125.78
N GLY A 202 -38.63 -30.33 126.34
CA GLY A 202 -37.27 -30.82 126.07
C GLY A 202 -37.06 -31.29 124.62
N GLU A 203 -38.06 -31.97 124.04
CA GLU A 203 -37.99 -32.44 122.65
C GLU A 203 -38.04 -31.30 121.62
N ARG A 204 -38.81 -30.24 121.89
CA ARG A 204 -38.87 -29.06 121.00
C ARG A 204 -37.57 -28.25 120.98
N ILE A 205 -36.85 -28.19 122.10
CA ILE A 205 -35.54 -27.51 122.18
C ILE A 205 -34.47 -28.30 121.41
N PHE A 206 -34.52 -29.63 121.43
CA PHE A 206 -33.64 -30.46 120.61
C PHE A 206 -33.88 -30.24 119.10
N GLY A 207 -35.14 -30.12 118.67
CA GLY A 207 -35.48 -29.73 117.29
C GLY A 207 -34.93 -28.35 116.89
N MET A 208 -34.99 -27.37 117.80
CA MET A 208 -34.44 -26.03 117.56
C MET A 208 -32.91 -26.01 117.46
N ALA A 209 -32.20 -26.77 118.31
CA ALA A 209 -30.75 -26.90 118.21
C ALA A 209 -30.31 -27.49 116.86
N THR A 210 -31.03 -28.51 116.37
CA THR A 210 -30.76 -29.13 115.06
C THR A 210 -30.99 -28.15 113.90
N ALA A 211 -32.05 -27.33 113.98
CA ALA A 211 -32.33 -26.28 112.99
C ALA A 211 -31.24 -25.20 112.96
N VAL A 212 -30.74 -24.76 114.12
CA VAL A 212 -29.62 -23.80 114.22
C VAL A 212 -28.35 -24.35 113.56
N THR A 213 -28.00 -25.61 113.80
CA THR A 213 -26.84 -26.26 113.15
C THR A 213 -27.00 -26.35 111.63
N SER A 214 -28.19 -26.72 111.13
CA SER A 214 -28.45 -26.81 109.69
C SER A 214 -28.42 -25.44 108.99
N THR A 215 -28.85 -24.38 109.68
CA THR A 215 -28.82 -22.99 109.18
C THR A 215 -27.40 -22.45 109.17
N GLY A 216 -26.58 -22.77 110.19
CA GLY A 216 -25.15 -22.45 110.20
C GLY A 216 -24.41 -23.09 109.03
N ALA A 217 -24.65 -24.37 108.73
CA ALA A 217 -24.07 -25.05 107.58
C ALA A 217 -24.57 -24.51 106.22
N ALA A 218 -25.75 -23.88 106.17
CA ALA A 218 -26.23 -23.17 104.98
C ALA A 218 -25.52 -21.82 104.81
N LEU A 219 -25.33 -21.05 105.88
CA LEU A 219 -24.59 -19.79 105.84
C LEU A 219 -23.12 -19.99 105.45
N GLU A 220 -22.46 -21.03 105.98
CA GLU A 220 -21.09 -21.37 105.59
C GLU A 220 -20.96 -21.67 104.09
N ARG A 221 -21.95 -22.36 103.50
CA ARG A 221 -22.01 -22.58 102.05
C ARG A 221 -22.18 -21.27 101.29
N VAL A 222 -23.12 -20.42 101.68
CA VAL A 222 -23.32 -19.11 101.02
C VAL A 222 -22.08 -18.21 101.14
N THR A 223 -21.35 -18.24 102.26
CA THR A 223 -20.08 -17.50 102.38
C THR A 223 -18.98 -18.05 101.47
N ARG A 224 -18.93 -19.37 101.26
CA ARG A 224 -18.00 -20.00 100.32
C ARG A 224 -18.36 -19.62 98.88
N ASP A 225 -19.63 -19.74 98.52
CA ASP A 225 -20.14 -19.38 97.18
C ASP A 225 -19.90 -17.88 96.90
N ALA A 226 -20.06 -17.01 97.89
CA ALA A 226 -19.74 -15.59 97.77
C ALA A 226 -18.23 -15.32 97.57
N ALA A 227 -17.35 -16.09 98.22
CA ALA A 227 -15.90 -15.97 98.01
C ALA A 227 -15.49 -16.46 96.61
N GLU A 228 -16.07 -17.57 96.14
CA GLU A 228 -15.87 -18.07 94.77
C GLU A 228 -16.40 -17.07 93.73
N MET A 229 -17.57 -16.47 93.96
CA MET A 229 -18.13 -15.43 93.10
C MET A 229 -17.27 -14.17 93.06
N ALA A 230 -16.66 -13.76 94.19
CA ALA A 230 -15.74 -12.62 94.21
C ALA A 230 -14.49 -12.87 93.34
N SER A 231 -13.93 -14.08 93.39
CA SER A 231 -12.81 -14.47 92.53
C SER A 231 -13.20 -14.47 91.05
N ALA A 232 -14.38 -15.02 90.72
CA ALA A 232 -14.89 -15.05 89.35
C ALA A 232 -15.16 -13.63 88.79
N VAL A 233 -15.59 -12.68 89.63
CA VAL A 233 -15.82 -11.28 89.24
C VAL A 233 -14.50 -10.53 88.98
N GLU A 234 -13.43 -10.81 89.75
CA GLU A 234 -12.10 -10.26 89.49
C GLU A 234 -11.52 -10.77 88.17
N GLU A 235 -11.68 -12.07 87.90
CA GLU A 235 -11.29 -12.68 86.62
C GLU A 235 -12.10 -12.09 85.44
N THR A 236 -13.40 -11.87 85.63
CA THR A 236 -14.26 -11.20 84.64
C THR A 236 -13.83 -9.75 84.38
N SER A 237 -13.35 -9.05 85.42
CA SER A 237 -12.86 -7.68 85.28
C SER A 237 -11.53 -7.63 84.52
N ALA A 238 -10.59 -8.52 84.85
CA ALA A 238 -9.30 -8.62 84.17
C ALA A 238 -9.47 -9.01 82.69
N THR A 239 -10.39 -9.93 82.39
CA THR A 239 -10.72 -10.31 81.00
C THR A 239 -11.41 -9.16 80.24
N ALA A 240 -12.29 -8.40 80.89
CA ALA A 240 -12.89 -7.19 80.30
C ALA A 240 -11.84 -6.12 79.93
N GLU A 241 -10.85 -5.88 80.80
CA GLU A 241 -9.74 -4.97 80.48
C GLU A 241 -8.86 -5.47 79.35
N GLN A 242 -8.54 -6.77 79.33
CA GLN A 242 -7.77 -7.37 78.25
C GLN A 242 -8.52 -7.29 76.92
N MET A 243 -9.84 -7.54 76.92
CA MET A 243 -10.69 -7.35 75.74
C MET A 243 -10.64 -5.90 75.26
N ALA A 244 -10.79 -4.91 76.15
CA ALA A 244 -10.74 -3.50 75.76
C ALA A 244 -9.41 -3.11 75.07
N ARG A 245 -8.27 -3.62 75.56
CA ARG A 245 -6.96 -3.41 74.92
C ARG A 245 -6.85 -4.10 73.57
N SER A 246 -7.34 -5.33 73.45
CA SER A 246 -7.33 -6.10 72.21
C SER A 246 -8.22 -5.45 71.14
N ILE A 247 -9.43 -5.02 71.52
CA ILE A 247 -10.36 -4.29 70.66
C ILE A 247 -9.73 -3.01 70.12
N LYS A 248 -9.04 -2.25 70.99
CA LYS A 248 -8.31 -1.04 70.56
C LYS A 248 -7.21 -1.37 69.54
N SER A 249 -6.41 -2.41 69.79
CA SER A 249 -5.36 -2.83 68.86
C SER A 249 -5.92 -3.25 67.50
N VAL A 250 -7.03 -4.00 67.47
CA VAL A 250 -7.68 -4.42 66.22
C VAL A 250 -8.29 -3.22 65.49
N ALA A 251 -8.86 -2.24 66.21
CA ALA A 251 -9.36 -1.00 65.63
C ALA A 251 -8.22 -0.16 65.00
N ASP A 252 -7.09 -0.05 65.68
CA ASP A 252 -5.91 0.66 65.15
C ASP A 252 -5.35 -0.06 63.89
N HIS A 253 -5.33 -1.40 63.87
CA HIS A 253 -4.98 -2.17 62.68
C HIS A 253 -5.98 -2.01 61.53
N ALA A 254 -7.28 -1.96 61.82
CA ALA A 254 -8.31 -1.71 60.81
C ALA A 254 -8.12 -0.33 60.16
N LYS A 255 -7.83 0.69 60.97
CA LYS A 255 -7.52 2.04 60.46
C LYS A 255 -6.24 2.07 59.61
N GLY A 256 -5.18 1.41 60.06
CA GLY A 256 -3.95 1.28 59.26
C GLY A 256 -4.19 0.55 57.92
N LEU A 257 -5.12 -0.41 57.89
CA LEU A 257 -5.54 -1.10 56.68
C LEU A 257 -6.32 -0.18 55.72
N GLU A 258 -7.18 0.71 56.23
CA GLU A 258 -7.86 1.74 55.42
C GLU A 258 -6.86 2.71 54.78
N GLU A 259 -5.87 3.18 55.54
CA GLU A 259 -4.82 4.08 55.04
C GLU A 259 -3.96 3.38 53.96
N ALA A 260 -3.59 2.11 54.18
CA ALA A 260 -2.86 1.31 53.19
C ALA A 260 -3.71 1.05 51.93
N ALA A 261 -5.01 0.80 52.08
CA ALA A 261 -5.92 0.62 50.94
C ALA A 261 -6.05 1.92 50.11
N ALA A 262 -6.09 3.07 50.76
CA ALA A 262 -6.09 4.37 50.09
C ALA A 262 -4.78 4.61 49.32
N GLY A 263 -3.63 4.30 49.93
CA GLY A 263 -2.32 4.35 49.26
C GLY A 263 -2.26 3.44 48.02
N ASN A 264 -2.73 2.19 48.17
CA ASN A 264 -2.83 1.24 47.06
C ASN A 264 -3.72 1.75 45.93
N ALA A 265 -4.84 2.43 46.25
CA ALA A 265 -5.71 3.00 45.23
C ALA A 265 -4.97 4.01 44.33
N SER A 266 -4.15 4.87 44.93
CA SER A 266 -3.31 5.84 44.20
C SER A 266 -2.31 5.14 43.28
N SER A 267 -1.58 4.15 43.79
CA SER A 267 -0.62 3.38 42.98
C SER A 267 -1.31 2.60 41.85
N ILE A 268 -2.51 2.05 42.08
CA ILE A 268 -3.30 1.38 41.05
C ILE A 268 -3.65 2.34 39.91
N THR A 269 -4.02 3.59 40.21
CA THR A 269 -4.27 4.61 39.18
C THR A 269 -3.01 4.98 38.37
N GLU A 270 -1.85 5.11 39.00
CA GLU A 270 -0.59 5.37 38.28
C GLU A 270 -0.18 4.19 37.38
N ILE A 271 -0.35 2.96 37.87
CA ILE A 271 -0.08 1.76 37.07
C ILE A 271 -1.07 1.67 35.90
N ALA A 272 -2.34 1.99 36.11
CA ALA A 272 -3.35 2.02 35.04
C ALA A 272 -2.98 3.03 33.94
N ALA A 273 -2.59 4.25 34.30
CA ALA A 273 -2.13 5.26 33.35
C ALA A 273 -0.87 4.80 32.58
N SER A 274 0.06 4.12 33.28
CA SER A 274 1.27 3.56 32.65
C SER A 274 0.92 2.44 31.65
N VAL A 275 -0.01 1.55 31.99
CA VAL A 275 -0.49 0.48 31.10
C VAL A 275 -1.16 1.05 29.86
N GLU A 276 -1.98 2.09 30.00
CA GLU A 276 -2.58 2.80 28.86
C GLU A 276 -1.51 3.45 27.97
N GLN A 277 -0.50 4.09 28.55
CA GLN A 277 0.60 4.69 27.80
C GLN A 277 1.42 3.63 27.03
N VAL A 278 1.70 2.48 27.64
CA VAL A 278 2.41 1.36 26.99
C VAL A 278 1.55 0.78 25.86
N ALA A 279 0.24 0.60 26.07
CA ALA A 279 -0.67 0.13 25.04
C ALA A 279 -0.71 1.09 23.84
N ALA A 280 -0.83 2.40 24.08
CA ALA A 280 -0.78 3.42 23.02
C ALA A 280 0.57 3.42 22.28
N THR A 281 1.68 3.20 23.00
CA THR A 281 3.01 3.09 22.39
C THR A 281 3.14 1.82 21.55
N ALA A 282 2.57 0.70 21.99
CA ALA A 282 2.54 -0.54 21.23
C ALA A 282 1.75 -0.39 19.92
N GLU A 283 0.63 0.35 19.93
CA GLU A 283 -0.13 0.66 18.71
C GLU A 283 0.65 1.57 17.75
N ARG A 284 1.29 2.63 18.27
CA ARG A 284 2.17 3.48 17.45
C ARG A 284 3.33 2.69 16.83
N ASN A 285 3.95 1.80 17.62
CA ASN A 285 5.01 0.93 17.12
C ASN A 285 4.48 -0.02 16.03
N ALA A 286 3.30 -0.61 16.21
CA ALA A 286 2.68 -1.45 15.18
C ALA A 286 2.49 -0.70 13.86
N ALA A 287 1.99 0.55 13.91
CA ALA A 287 1.85 1.40 12.73
C ALA A 287 3.21 1.73 12.09
N ALA A 288 4.23 2.06 12.90
CA ALA A 288 5.57 2.33 12.41
C ALA A 288 6.22 1.09 11.75
N ILE A 289 5.95 -0.11 12.27
CA ILE A 289 6.44 -1.37 11.69
C ILE A 289 5.79 -1.64 10.33
N GLU A 290 4.49 -1.38 10.17
CA GLU A 290 3.82 -1.49 8.86
C GLU A 290 4.37 -0.48 7.86
N ALA A 291 4.62 0.76 8.28
CA ALA A 291 5.24 1.78 7.44
C ALA A 291 6.66 1.37 7.00
N ASN A 292 7.47 0.83 7.93
CA ASN A 292 8.81 0.32 7.62
C ASN A 292 8.77 -0.87 6.66
N ALA A 293 7.79 -1.76 6.79
CA ALA A 293 7.63 -2.88 5.86
C ALA A 293 7.31 -2.39 4.44
N ALA A 294 6.40 -1.41 4.30
CA ALA A 294 6.08 -0.81 3.01
C ALA A 294 7.30 -0.11 2.38
N ALA A 295 8.07 0.64 3.19
CA ALA A 295 9.31 1.29 2.73
C ALA A 295 10.37 0.26 2.31
N ALA A 296 10.49 -0.86 3.01
CA ALA A 296 11.41 -1.94 2.66
C ALA A 296 11.04 -2.60 1.32
N GLU A 297 9.75 -2.80 1.04
CA GLU A 297 9.28 -3.31 -0.26
C GLU A 297 9.57 -2.32 -1.40
N GLU A 298 9.40 -1.02 -1.17
CA GLU A 298 9.72 0.01 -2.15
C GLU A 298 11.23 0.06 -2.43
N LEU A 299 12.06 0.00 -1.39
CA LEU A 299 13.51 -0.11 -1.51
C LEU A 299 13.92 -1.39 -2.26
N ALA A 300 13.21 -2.51 -2.09
CA ALA A 300 13.47 -3.76 -2.82
C ALA A 300 13.25 -3.57 -4.32
N ARG A 301 12.11 -2.96 -4.69
CA ARG A 301 11.81 -2.63 -6.09
C ARG A 301 12.84 -1.67 -6.68
N SER A 302 13.27 -0.67 -5.90
CA SER A 302 14.30 0.28 -6.32
C SER A 302 15.66 -0.42 -6.54
N ALA A 303 16.10 -1.25 -5.60
CA ALA A 303 17.36 -2.00 -5.72
C ALA A 303 17.34 -2.94 -6.94
N GLN A 304 16.22 -3.62 -7.19
CA GLN A 304 16.06 -4.46 -8.38
C GLN A 304 16.14 -3.63 -9.68
N SER A 305 15.48 -2.47 -9.70
CA SER A 305 15.53 -1.56 -10.85
C SER A 305 16.93 -1.02 -11.10
N MET A 306 17.67 -0.70 -10.03
CA MET A 306 19.09 -0.29 -10.11
C MET A 306 19.98 -1.41 -10.66
N ALA A 307 19.79 -2.66 -10.22
CA ALA A 307 20.54 -3.79 -10.74
C ALA A 307 20.29 -4.01 -12.24
N GLN A 308 19.04 -3.90 -12.68
CA GLN A 308 18.68 -3.96 -14.11
C GLN A 308 19.27 -2.78 -14.90
N GLY A 309 19.21 -1.57 -14.36
CA GLY A 309 19.80 -0.39 -14.97
C GLY A 309 21.32 -0.51 -15.11
N ALA A 310 22.00 -1.04 -14.10
CA ALA A 310 23.44 -1.32 -14.16
C ALA A 310 23.81 -2.32 -15.27
N GLU A 311 23.02 -3.38 -15.44
CA GLU A 311 23.20 -4.35 -16.52
C GLU A 311 23.03 -3.71 -17.90
N GLN A 312 22.00 -2.88 -18.08
CA GLN A 312 21.79 -2.12 -19.32
C GLN A 312 22.95 -1.16 -19.60
N ILE A 313 23.44 -0.44 -18.59
CA ILE A 313 24.60 0.45 -18.69
C ILE A 313 25.84 -0.33 -19.13
N ASN A 314 26.09 -1.52 -18.55
CA ASN A 314 27.23 -2.36 -18.92
C ASN A 314 27.15 -2.85 -20.37
N GLN A 315 25.96 -3.26 -20.83
CA GLN A 315 25.73 -3.64 -22.21
C GLN A 315 25.93 -2.46 -23.17
N LEU A 316 25.43 -1.28 -22.82
CA LEU A 316 25.62 -0.07 -23.61
C LEU A 316 27.10 0.35 -23.67
N ALA A 317 27.83 0.25 -22.55
CA ALA A 317 29.26 0.50 -22.51
C ALA A 317 30.04 -0.49 -23.40
N ALA A 318 29.67 -1.77 -23.39
CA ALA A 318 30.29 -2.80 -24.23
C ALA A 318 30.04 -2.55 -25.72
N THR A 319 28.80 -2.22 -26.10
CA THR A 319 28.47 -1.84 -27.49
C THR A 319 29.17 -0.57 -27.93
N SER A 320 29.27 0.45 -27.05
CA SER A 320 30.04 1.67 -27.33
C SER A 320 31.52 1.40 -27.50
N ALA A 321 32.12 0.50 -26.71
CA ALA A 321 33.52 0.10 -26.88
C ALA A 321 33.75 -0.61 -28.22
N ALA A 322 32.85 -1.51 -28.61
CA ALA A 322 32.90 -2.18 -29.91
C ALA A 322 32.76 -1.18 -31.08
N ALA A 323 31.84 -0.22 -30.98
CA ALA A 323 31.67 0.84 -31.96
C ALA A 323 32.95 1.71 -32.08
N SER A 324 33.55 2.11 -30.95
CA SER A 324 34.81 2.85 -30.94
C SER A 324 35.94 2.08 -31.62
N ALA A 325 36.07 0.78 -31.37
CA ALA A 325 37.08 -0.07 -32.02
C ALA A 325 36.87 -0.16 -33.55
N GLN A 326 35.60 -0.24 -33.99
CA GLN A 326 35.27 -0.23 -35.42
C GLN A 326 35.59 1.12 -36.08
N VAL A 327 35.28 2.24 -35.41
CA VAL A 327 35.63 3.56 -35.93
C VAL A 327 37.15 3.69 -35.99
N GLU A 328 37.90 3.28 -34.95
CA GLU A 328 39.37 3.32 -34.94
C GLU A 328 39.98 2.57 -36.14
N ALA A 329 39.46 1.37 -36.45
CA ALA A 329 39.86 0.61 -37.63
C ALA A 329 39.57 1.37 -38.95
N SER A 330 38.41 2.04 -39.04
CA SER A 330 38.06 2.88 -40.18
C SER A 330 38.99 4.09 -40.32
N THR A 331 39.32 4.77 -39.21
CA THR A 331 40.23 5.93 -39.20
C THR A 331 41.63 5.55 -39.67
N ARG A 332 42.14 4.36 -39.28
CA ARG A 332 43.40 3.81 -39.81
C ARG A 332 43.34 3.53 -41.30
N ARG A 333 42.20 3.04 -41.81
CA ARG A 333 42.01 2.79 -43.24
C ARG A 333 41.98 4.10 -44.04
N ILE A 334 41.39 5.15 -43.50
CA ILE A 334 41.38 6.50 -44.10
C ILE A 334 42.80 7.04 -44.23
N VAL A 335 43.68 6.85 -43.23
CA VAL A 335 45.10 7.24 -43.33
C VAL A 335 45.75 6.65 -44.58
N GLY A 336 45.58 5.35 -44.83
CA GLY A 336 46.13 4.71 -46.03
C GLY A 336 45.51 5.22 -47.35
N ILE A 337 44.22 5.56 -47.36
CA ILE A 337 43.55 6.14 -48.54
C ILE A 337 44.12 7.53 -48.83
N VAL A 338 44.29 8.35 -47.80
CA VAL A 338 44.85 9.70 -47.89
C VAL A 338 46.29 9.66 -48.41
N GLU A 339 47.14 8.77 -47.88
CA GLU A 339 48.52 8.63 -48.35
C GLU A 339 48.58 8.27 -49.84
N ASN A 340 47.74 7.34 -50.27
CA ASN A 340 47.64 6.97 -51.68
C ASN A 340 47.12 8.12 -52.54
N ALA A 341 46.08 8.83 -52.10
CA ALA A 341 45.55 10.00 -52.81
C ALA A 341 46.61 11.10 -52.96
N ARG A 342 47.40 11.35 -51.91
CA ARG A 342 48.52 12.31 -51.95
C ARG A 342 49.56 11.89 -52.99
N LYS A 343 49.96 10.61 -52.99
CA LYS A 343 50.92 10.07 -53.96
C LYS A 343 50.41 10.19 -55.40
N THR A 344 49.14 9.87 -55.65
CA THR A 344 48.51 9.99 -56.97
C THR A 344 48.41 11.45 -57.42
N ALA A 345 48.08 12.38 -56.52
CA ALA A 345 48.08 13.81 -56.81
C ALA A 345 49.48 14.31 -57.19
N ASP A 346 50.50 13.98 -56.39
CA ASP A 346 51.90 14.37 -56.66
C ASP A 346 52.37 13.82 -58.03
N GLN A 347 52.02 12.57 -58.36
CA GLN A 347 52.30 11.97 -59.67
C GLN A 347 51.58 12.70 -60.80
N SER A 348 50.30 13.03 -60.61
CA SER A 348 49.48 13.73 -61.63
C SER A 348 50.03 15.12 -61.92
N VAL A 349 50.49 15.86 -60.90
CA VAL A 349 51.18 17.15 -61.08
C VAL A 349 52.45 16.97 -61.92
N ALA A 350 53.27 15.96 -61.60
CA ALA A 350 54.50 15.70 -62.33
C ALA A 350 54.23 15.39 -63.82
N THR A 351 53.29 14.48 -64.10
CA THR A 351 52.90 14.11 -65.47
C THR A 351 52.29 15.28 -66.24
N ALA A 352 51.42 16.07 -65.61
CA ALA A 352 50.81 17.23 -66.27
C ALA A 352 51.85 18.32 -66.59
N ARG A 353 52.84 18.56 -65.71
CA ARG A 353 53.96 19.48 -65.97
C ARG A 353 54.85 19.00 -67.11
N GLU A 354 55.15 17.71 -67.16
CA GLU A 354 55.91 17.11 -68.26
C GLU A 354 55.16 17.20 -69.60
N GLY A 355 53.85 16.93 -69.58
CA GLY A 355 52.96 17.12 -70.73
C GLY A 355 52.96 18.57 -71.22
N ALA A 356 52.83 19.53 -70.30
CA ALA A 356 52.81 20.96 -70.64
C ALA A 356 54.15 21.40 -71.25
N ALA A 357 55.28 20.95 -70.70
CA ALA A 357 56.60 21.22 -71.27
C ALA A 357 56.77 20.62 -72.67
N THR A 358 56.21 19.43 -72.92
CA THR A 358 56.26 18.77 -74.23
C THR A 358 55.41 19.52 -75.26
N VAL A 359 54.19 19.93 -74.89
CA VAL A 359 53.31 20.76 -75.75
C VAL A 359 53.96 22.10 -76.05
N GLY A 360 54.58 22.75 -75.05
CA GLY A 360 55.34 24.00 -75.26
C GLY A 360 56.47 23.85 -76.28
N LYS A 361 57.21 22.73 -76.27
CA LYS A 361 58.21 22.42 -77.30
C LYS A 361 57.58 22.24 -78.69
N SER A 362 56.41 21.59 -78.78
CA SER A 362 55.67 21.44 -80.04
C SER A 362 55.19 22.78 -80.60
N ILE A 363 54.71 23.70 -79.76
CA ILE A 363 54.33 25.06 -80.18
C ILE A 363 55.53 25.79 -80.78
N ALA A 364 56.68 25.76 -80.11
CA ALA A 364 57.91 26.37 -80.61
C ALA A 364 58.37 25.72 -81.95
N GLY A 365 58.29 24.40 -82.05
CA GLY A 365 58.62 23.66 -83.28
C GLY A 365 57.71 24.03 -84.46
N LEU A 366 56.41 24.17 -84.23
CA LEU A 366 55.44 24.61 -85.23
C LEU A 366 55.69 26.05 -85.67
N GLY A 367 56.10 26.93 -84.74
CA GLY A 367 56.55 28.28 -85.06
C GLY A 367 57.75 28.30 -86.02
N ASN A 368 58.73 27.42 -85.79
CA ASN A 368 59.89 27.27 -86.68
C ASN A 368 59.50 26.72 -88.06
N ILE A 369 58.60 25.72 -88.12
CA ILE A 369 58.07 25.18 -89.39
C ILE A 369 57.37 26.29 -90.18
N ARG A 370 56.51 27.07 -89.52
CA ARG A 370 55.82 28.19 -90.13
C ARG A 370 56.80 29.17 -90.75
N GLN A 371 57.85 29.54 -90.01
CA GLN A 371 58.89 30.45 -90.49
C GLN A 371 59.64 29.88 -91.71
N ALA A 372 60.08 28.62 -91.64
CA ALA A 372 60.76 27.95 -92.74
C ALA A 372 59.88 27.87 -94.02
N MET A 373 58.58 27.66 -93.87
CA MET A 373 57.63 27.64 -94.98
C MET A 373 57.44 29.03 -95.62
N VAL A 374 57.39 30.09 -94.82
CA VAL A 374 57.36 31.48 -95.32
C VAL A 374 58.63 31.81 -96.12
N GLU A 375 59.80 31.43 -95.59
CA GLU A 375 61.09 31.62 -96.28
C GLU A 375 61.17 30.81 -97.58
N SER A 376 60.77 29.54 -97.55
CA SER A 376 60.70 28.68 -98.74
C SER A 376 59.79 29.26 -99.83
N SER A 377 58.62 29.78 -99.45
CA SER A 377 57.72 30.50 -100.36
C SER A 377 58.41 31.71 -101.00
N GLY A 378 59.18 32.47 -100.23
CA GLY A 378 59.98 33.60 -100.72
C GLY A 378 61.02 33.20 -101.76
N VAL A 379 61.79 32.14 -101.50
CA VAL A 379 62.79 31.60 -102.44
C VAL A 379 62.13 31.11 -103.72
N MET A 380 60.99 30.43 -103.64
CA MET A 380 60.27 29.94 -104.82
C MET A 380 59.68 31.07 -105.67
N LYS A 381 59.19 32.16 -105.04
CA LYS A 381 58.76 33.36 -105.77
C LYS A 381 59.91 33.99 -106.54
N GLU A 382 61.08 34.10 -105.93
CA GLU A 382 62.28 34.63 -106.59
C GLU A 382 62.75 33.70 -107.73
N MET A 383 62.69 32.38 -107.55
CA MET A 383 62.97 31.42 -108.63
C MET A 383 61.99 31.57 -109.80
N GLY A 384 60.70 31.75 -109.52
CA GLY A 384 59.69 32.03 -110.53
C GLY A 384 59.98 33.30 -111.32
N ARG A 385 60.40 34.38 -110.64
CA ARG A 385 60.80 35.65 -111.25
C ARG A 385 62.04 35.48 -112.15
N ARG A 386 63.06 34.76 -111.68
CA ARG A 386 64.27 34.46 -112.49
C ARG A 386 63.95 33.58 -113.70
N ALA A 387 63.05 32.63 -113.55
CA ALA A 387 62.60 31.81 -114.67
C ALA A 387 61.86 32.66 -115.73
N GLU A 388 61.06 33.65 -115.30
CA GLU A 388 60.45 34.64 -116.20
C GLU A 388 61.49 35.46 -116.96
N GLU A 389 62.51 36.00 -116.28
CA GLU A 389 63.63 36.72 -116.92
C GLU A 389 64.37 35.84 -117.95
N ILE A 390 64.64 34.58 -117.62
CA ILE A 390 65.26 33.63 -118.56
C ILE A 390 64.32 33.36 -119.74
N GLY A 391 63.01 33.27 -119.51
CA GLY A 391 62.01 33.12 -120.57
C GLY A 391 62.08 34.24 -121.60
N ASP A 392 62.19 35.50 -121.13
CA ASP A 392 62.33 36.68 -121.99
C ASP A 392 63.65 36.66 -122.80
N ILE A 393 64.75 36.22 -122.18
CA ILE A 393 66.04 36.06 -122.86
C ILE A 393 65.94 34.98 -123.94
N VAL A 394 65.34 33.83 -123.64
CA VAL A 394 65.16 32.72 -124.59
C VAL A 394 64.27 33.13 -125.76
N GLN A 395 63.21 33.90 -125.51
CA GLN A 395 62.40 34.49 -126.57
C GLN A 395 63.23 35.42 -127.47
N THR A 396 64.11 36.23 -126.87
CA THR A 396 65.03 37.10 -127.61
C THR A 396 66.01 36.30 -128.47
N ILE A 397 66.58 35.21 -127.94
CA ILE A 397 67.48 34.32 -128.69
C ILE A 397 66.74 33.68 -129.86
N ASN A 398 65.50 33.22 -129.65
CA ASN A 398 64.70 32.64 -130.72
C ASN A 398 64.44 33.65 -131.85
N MET A 399 64.12 34.91 -131.51
CA MET A 399 64.00 35.99 -132.49
C MET A 399 65.31 36.27 -133.24
N ILE A 400 66.47 36.20 -132.57
CA ILE A 400 67.78 36.35 -133.22
C ILE A 400 68.05 35.18 -134.16
N ALA A 401 67.74 33.94 -133.74
CA ALA A 401 67.89 32.74 -134.56
C ALA A 401 67.01 32.82 -135.82
N ASP A 402 65.74 33.19 -135.70
CA ASP A 402 64.84 33.41 -136.84
C ASP A 402 65.36 34.49 -137.79
N ARG A 403 65.87 35.60 -137.24
CA ARG A 403 66.44 36.69 -138.05
C ARG A 403 67.75 36.27 -138.74
N THR A 404 68.57 35.46 -138.08
CA THR A 404 69.82 34.93 -138.63
C THR A 404 69.54 33.90 -139.72
N ASN A 405 68.51 33.07 -139.54
CA ASN A 405 68.00 32.13 -140.54
C ASN A 405 67.53 32.86 -141.82
N LEU A 406 66.80 33.97 -141.66
CA LEU A 406 66.38 34.80 -142.79
C LEU A 406 67.58 35.48 -143.48
N LEU A 407 68.55 35.99 -142.72
CA LEU A 407 69.76 36.58 -143.27
C LEU A 407 70.62 35.57 -144.02
N SER A 408 70.76 34.35 -143.49
CA SER A 408 71.53 33.30 -144.13
C SER A 408 70.82 32.73 -145.35
N LEU A 409 69.49 32.63 -145.34
CA LEU A 409 68.71 32.29 -146.52
C LEU A 409 68.93 33.32 -147.64
N ASN A 410 68.86 34.61 -147.32
CA ASN A 410 69.16 35.69 -148.28
C ASN A 410 70.59 35.59 -148.82
N ALA A 411 71.56 35.27 -147.96
CA ALA A 411 72.96 35.05 -148.36
C ALA A 411 73.13 33.80 -149.25
N SER A 412 72.44 32.69 -148.96
CA SER A 412 72.44 31.47 -149.79
C SER A 412 71.84 31.74 -151.17
N ILE A 413 70.76 32.52 -151.24
CA ILE A 413 70.13 32.95 -152.51
C ILE A 413 71.12 33.79 -153.33
N GLU A 414 71.78 34.78 -152.72
CA GLU A 414 72.70 35.66 -153.45
C GLU A 414 73.99 34.93 -153.85
N ALA A 415 74.46 33.96 -153.05
CA ALA A 415 75.59 33.10 -153.38
C ALA A 415 75.28 32.13 -154.54
N ALA A 416 74.05 31.60 -154.62
CA ALA A 416 73.60 30.82 -155.78
C ALA A 416 73.53 31.69 -157.06
N ARG A 417 73.22 32.98 -156.91
CA ARG A 417 73.13 33.96 -158.00
C ARG A 417 74.49 34.31 -158.61
N ALA A 418 75.56 34.27 -157.81
CA ALA A 418 76.93 34.55 -158.25
C ALA A 418 77.61 33.37 -159.01
N GLY A 419 76.91 32.25 -159.23
CA GLY A 419 77.40 31.11 -160.02
C GLY A 419 78.66 30.46 -159.43
N GLU A 420 79.62 30.09 -160.27
CA GLU A 420 80.86 29.39 -159.86
C GLU A 420 81.70 30.19 -158.84
N HIS A 421 81.62 31.54 -158.83
CA HIS A 421 82.34 32.39 -157.87
C HIS A 421 81.68 32.45 -156.48
N GLY A 422 80.40 32.08 -156.36
CA GLY A 422 79.62 32.13 -155.11
C GLY A 422 79.60 30.83 -154.30
N ARG A 423 80.17 29.75 -154.85
CA ARG A 423 80.10 28.38 -154.29
C ARG A 423 80.58 28.28 -152.84
N GLY A 424 81.67 28.97 -152.49
CA GLY A 424 82.19 29.01 -151.11
C GLY A 424 81.26 29.76 -150.14
N PHE A 425 80.62 30.84 -150.59
CA PHE A 425 79.65 31.60 -149.79
C PHE A 425 78.34 30.85 -149.58
N ALA A 426 77.87 30.08 -150.57
CA ALA A 426 76.67 29.27 -150.48
C ALA A 426 76.80 28.19 -149.39
N VAL A 427 77.98 27.56 -149.29
CA VAL A 427 78.27 26.56 -148.24
C VAL A 427 78.24 27.22 -146.85
N VAL A 428 78.85 28.40 -146.70
CA VAL A 428 78.85 29.12 -145.41
C VAL A 428 77.44 29.58 -145.03
N ALA A 429 76.65 30.08 -145.98
CA ALA A 429 75.28 30.54 -145.73
C ALA A 429 74.35 29.38 -145.35
N GLU A 430 74.46 28.20 -145.99
CA GLU A 430 73.70 27.01 -145.58
C GLU A 430 74.12 26.51 -144.19
N GLU A 431 75.40 26.59 -143.82
CA GLU A 431 75.85 26.25 -142.46
C GLU A 431 75.31 27.23 -141.41
N ILE A 432 75.25 28.53 -141.70
CA ILE A 432 74.63 29.54 -140.81
C ILE A 432 73.13 29.29 -140.68
N ARG A 433 72.45 28.89 -141.77
CA ARG A 433 71.03 28.49 -141.76
C ARG A 433 70.81 27.29 -140.85
N ALA A 434 71.59 26.23 -141.04
CA ALA A 434 71.55 25.02 -140.22
C ALA A 434 71.91 25.31 -138.75
N LEU A 435 72.78 26.28 -138.46
CA LEU A 435 73.12 26.71 -137.11
C LEU A 435 71.98 27.52 -136.47
N SER A 436 71.29 28.36 -137.25
CA SER A 436 70.15 29.16 -136.80
C SER A 436 68.93 28.28 -136.50
N ASP A 437 68.63 27.31 -137.36
CA ASP A 437 67.57 26.31 -137.11
C ASP A 437 67.87 25.48 -135.86
N ARG A 438 69.14 25.07 -135.67
CA ARG A 438 69.59 24.40 -134.43
C ARG A 438 69.45 25.30 -133.19
N ALA A 439 69.76 26.59 -133.31
CA ALA A 439 69.62 27.56 -132.23
C ALA A 439 68.15 27.83 -131.87
N ALA A 440 67.25 27.90 -132.85
CA ALA A 440 65.81 28.05 -132.64
C ALA A 440 65.21 26.81 -131.96
N ALA A 441 65.58 25.61 -132.44
CA ALA A 441 65.16 24.35 -131.81
C ALA A 441 65.65 24.25 -130.34
N ALA A 442 66.93 24.55 -130.10
CA ALA A 442 67.48 24.57 -128.75
C ALA A 442 66.80 25.62 -127.85
N SER A 443 66.47 26.80 -128.38
CA SER A 443 65.75 27.84 -127.65
C SER A 443 64.32 27.42 -127.30
N ALA A 444 63.62 26.73 -128.21
CA ALA A 444 62.30 26.18 -127.95
C ALA A 444 62.31 25.13 -126.82
N ASP A 445 63.33 24.28 -126.79
CA ASP A 445 63.53 23.30 -125.70
C ASP A 445 63.82 24.00 -124.36
N ILE A 446 64.69 25.02 -124.33
CA ILE A 446 64.93 25.82 -123.12
C ILE A 446 63.64 26.51 -122.67
N ALA A 447 62.85 27.08 -123.59
CA ALA A 447 61.57 27.72 -123.26
C ALA A 447 60.58 26.72 -122.62
N LYS A 448 60.59 25.46 -123.04
CA LYS A 448 59.80 24.39 -122.42
C LYS A 448 60.27 24.10 -120.99
N ILE A 449 61.58 24.02 -120.75
CA ILE A 449 62.16 23.83 -119.42
C ILE A 449 61.80 25.00 -118.50
N VAL A 450 61.94 26.24 -118.97
CA VAL A 450 61.62 27.46 -118.22
C VAL A 450 60.14 27.50 -117.82
N ARG A 451 59.22 27.19 -118.75
CA ARG A 451 57.79 27.07 -118.43
C ARG A 451 57.53 26.00 -117.36
N GLY A 452 58.23 24.87 -117.44
CA GLY A 452 58.20 23.83 -116.40
C GLY A 452 58.62 24.38 -115.03
N LEU A 453 59.75 25.09 -114.97
CA LEU A 453 60.25 25.72 -113.73
C LEU A 453 59.26 26.75 -113.16
N GLN A 454 58.61 27.55 -114.01
CA GLN A 454 57.59 28.51 -113.57
C GLN A 454 56.37 27.84 -112.95
N VAL A 455 55.88 26.74 -113.55
CA VAL A 455 54.77 25.95 -113.01
C VAL A 455 55.16 25.34 -111.67
N THR A 456 56.31 24.67 -111.60
CA THR A 456 56.81 24.06 -110.36
C THR A 456 57.04 25.09 -109.25
N ALA A 457 57.54 26.29 -109.58
CA ALA A 457 57.69 27.37 -108.61
C ALA A 457 56.35 27.83 -108.02
N ARG A 458 55.30 27.96 -108.86
CA ARG A 458 53.95 28.33 -108.41
C ARG A 458 53.32 27.25 -107.53
N GLU A 459 53.46 25.98 -107.91
CA GLU A 459 53.00 24.85 -107.11
C GLU A 459 53.70 24.79 -105.76
N ALA A 460 55.03 24.99 -105.73
CA ALA A 460 55.79 25.05 -104.49
C ALA A 460 55.35 26.22 -103.58
N VAL A 461 55.10 27.41 -104.13
CA VAL A 461 54.54 28.54 -103.37
C VAL A 461 53.17 28.20 -102.77
N SER A 462 52.29 27.56 -103.54
CA SER A 462 50.96 27.14 -103.06
C SER A 462 51.07 26.11 -101.93
N ALA A 463 51.95 25.11 -102.07
CA ALA A 463 52.21 24.13 -101.02
C ALA A 463 52.79 24.78 -99.76
N SER A 464 53.67 25.78 -99.90
CA SER A 464 54.19 26.56 -98.77
C SER A 464 53.10 27.30 -98.01
N VAL A 465 52.16 27.95 -98.72
CA VAL A 465 51.04 28.68 -98.09
C VAL A 465 50.12 27.72 -97.31
N GLU A 466 49.79 26.56 -97.88
CA GLU A 466 48.97 25.57 -97.18
C GLU A 466 49.70 24.98 -95.96
N GLY A 467 51.02 24.80 -96.06
CA GLY A 467 51.83 24.36 -94.92
C GLY A 467 51.92 25.40 -93.79
N VAL A 468 51.96 26.70 -94.11
CA VAL A 468 51.85 27.78 -93.11
C VAL A 468 50.52 27.68 -92.36
N LYS A 469 49.41 27.54 -93.09
CA LYS A 469 48.07 27.40 -92.51
C LYS A 469 47.95 26.16 -91.62
N THR A 470 48.46 25.02 -92.09
CA THR A 470 48.48 23.76 -91.33
C THR A 470 49.29 23.90 -90.03
N ALA A 471 50.44 24.58 -90.09
CA ALA A 471 51.26 24.84 -88.91
C ALA A 471 50.56 25.78 -87.90
N GLU A 472 49.82 26.79 -88.38
CA GLU A 472 49.03 27.69 -87.54
C GLU A 472 47.85 26.97 -86.86
N ASP A 473 47.12 26.13 -87.59
CA ASP A 473 46.03 25.32 -87.02
C ASP A 473 46.54 24.32 -85.99
N ALA A 474 47.67 23.65 -86.27
CA ALA A 474 48.33 22.76 -85.31
C ALA A 474 48.83 23.52 -84.08
N SER A 475 49.33 24.76 -84.25
CA SER A 475 49.79 25.60 -83.14
C SER A 475 48.63 26.02 -82.24
N ARG A 476 47.48 26.38 -82.83
CA ARG A 476 46.25 26.68 -82.07
C ARG A 476 45.79 25.47 -81.24
N LEU A 477 45.78 24.28 -81.84
CA LEU A 477 45.40 23.05 -81.12
C LEU A 477 46.36 22.74 -79.96
N ALA A 478 47.66 22.97 -80.15
CA ALA A 478 48.65 22.79 -79.10
C ALA A 478 48.46 23.80 -77.95
N VAL A 479 48.12 25.07 -78.25
CA VAL A 479 47.77 26.07 -77.21
C VAL A 479 46.52 25.67 -76.42
N ASP A 480 45.51 25.09 -77.08
CA ASP A 480 44.33 24.58 -76.39
C ASP A 480 44.65 23.38 -75.48
N ALA A 481 45.55 22.49 -75.91
CA ALA A 481 46.05 21.40 -75.08
C ALA A 481 46.85 21.90 -73.87
N GLU A 482 47.68 22.94 -74.03
CA GLU A 482 48.39 23.59 -72.92
C GLU A 482 47.41 24.19 -71.90
N ARG A 483 46.34 24.85 -72.37
CA ARG A 483 45.28 25.38 -71.49
C ARG A 483 44.58 24.26 -70.72
N ALA A 484 44.25 23.16 -71.37
CA ALA A 484 43.62 22.00 -70.72
C ALA A 484 44.52 21.38 -69.64
N LEU A 485 45.84 21.29 -69.89
CA LEU A 485 46.82 20.86 -68.89
C LEU A 485 46.92 21.84 -67.71
N GLY A 486 46.80 23.14 -67.96
CA GLY A 486 46.68 24.16 -66.91
C GLY A 486 45.48 23.93 -65.99
N THR A 487 44.30 23.68 -66.56
CA THR A 487 43.09 23.35 -65.77
C THR A 487 43.25 22.05 -64.97
N ILE A 488 43.94 21.04 -65.53
CA ILE A 488 44.25 19.80 -64.79
C ILE A 488 45.14 20.10 -63.58
N LEU A 489 46.19 20.92 -63.74
CA LEU A 489 47.08 21.29 -62.64
C LEU A 489 46.32 22.00 -61.51
N GLU A 490 45.46 22.98 -61.84
CA GLU A 490 44.61 23.66 -60.86
C GLU A 490 43.67 22.68 -60.12
N GLY A 491 43.08 21.72 -60.85
CA GLY A 491 42.23 20.68 -60.28
C GLY A 491 42.99 19.77 -59.30
N VAL A 492 44.20 19.36 -59.65
CA VAL A 492 45.04 18.51 -58.78
C VAL A 492 45.55 19.28 -57.56
N GLU A 493 45.85 20.57 -57.67
CA GLU A 493 46.16 21.42 -56.51
C GLU A 493 44.95 21.58 -55.58
N GLY A 494 43.74 21.69 -56.13
CA GLY A 494 42.48 21.63 -55.38
C GLY A 494 42.30 20.30 -54.65
N LEU A 495 42.61 19.18 -55.31
CA LEU A 495 42.60 17.85 -54.69
C LEU A 495 43.60 17.77 -53.53
N GLY A 496 44.81 18.30 -53.70
CA GLY A 496 45.83 18.34 -52.63
C GLY A 496 45.40 19.13 -51.39
N ARG A 497 44.60 20.21 -51.56
CA ARG A 497 43.97 20.92 -50.42
C ARG A 497 42.95 20.05 -49.71
N SER A 498 42.07 19.39 -50.47
CA SER A 498 41.03 18.51 -49.92
C SER A 498 41.62 17.34 -49.13
N VAL A 499 42.72 16.74 -49.63
CA VAL A 499 43.45 15.66 -48.92
C VAL A 499 43.96 16.12 -47.55
N ARG A 500 44.51 17.34 -47.44
CA ARG A 500 44.98 17.90 -46.15
C ARG A 500 43.84 18.22 -45.18
N GLU A 501 42.67 18.60 -45.68
CA GLU A 501 41.49 18.80 -44.84
C GLU A 501 40.97 17.47 -44.28
N VAL A 502 40.94 16.41 -45.12
CA VAL A 502 40.60 15.05 -44.68
C VAL A 502 41.60 14.55 -43.63
N GLU A 503 42.90 14.80 -43.77
CA GLU A 503 43.90 14.46 -42.75
C GLU A 503 43.61 15.11 -41.39
N ARG A 504 43.29 16.41 -41.38
CA ARG A 504 42.95 17.12 -40.14
C ARG A 504 41.69 16.53 -39.51
N ALA A 505 40.61 16.40 -40.28
CA ALA A 505 39.35 15.84 -39.79
C ALA A 505 39.54 14.42 -39.24
N ASN A 506 40.37 13.60 -39.90
CA ASN A 506 40.69 12.25 -39.46
C ASN A 506 41.49 12.24 -38.15
N SER A 507 42.44 13.17 -37.98
CA SER A 507 43.19 13.33 -36.74
C SER A 507 42.28 13.69 -35.56
N ASP A 508 41.36 14.65 -35.75
CA ASP A 508 40.38 15.02 -34.73
C ASP A 508 39.46 13.84 -34.38
N GLN A 509 39.08 13.04 -35.38
CA GLN A 509 38.30 11.83 -35.20
C GLN A 509 39.03 10.76 -34.37
N VAL A 510 40.35 10.58 -34.55
CA VAL A 510 41.15 9.66 -33.69
C VAL A 510 41.10 10.09 -32.23
N GLN A 511 41.26 11.38 -31.93
CA GLN A 511 41.17 11.90 -30.55
C GLN A 511 39.79 11.68 -29.94
N ALA A 512 38.73 11.96 -30.71
CA ALA A 512 37.35 11.74 -30.27
C ALA A 512 37.08 10.27 -29.93
N VAL A 513 37.51 9.35 -30.80
CA VAL A 513 37.34 7.89 -30.60
C VAL A 513 38.10 7.40 -29.37
N THR A 514 39.32 7.89 -29.16
CA THR A 514 40.11 7.54 -27.96
C THR A 514 39.40 7.99 -26.67
N SER A 515 38.84 9.20 -26.68
CA SER A 515 38.07 9.74 -25.56
C SER A 515 36.78 8.93 -25.33
N MET A 516 36.07 8.55 -26.40
CA MET A 516 34.89 7.68 -26.31
C MET A 516 35.22 6.31 -25.71
N ALA A 517 36.34 5.70 -26.10
CA ALA A 517 36.78 4.43 -25.53
C ALA A 517 37.05 4.52 -24.02
N GLN A 518 37.68 5.61 -23.56
CA GLN A 518 37.91 5.85 -22.14
C GLN A 518 36.60 6.07 -21.37
N ILE A 519 35.66 6.85 -21.94
CA ILE A 519 34.33 7.06 -21.35
C ILE A 519 33.59 5.74 -21.23
N ALA A 520 33.58 4.91 -22.28
CA ALA A 520 32.93 3.61 -22.26
C ALA A 520 33.51 2.70 -21.17
N ALA A 521 34.84 2.66 -21.01
CA ALA A 521 35.49 1.90 -19.96
C ALA A 521 35.10 2.39 -18.54
N ARG A 522 35.05 3.71 -18.34
CA ARG A 522 34.64 4.30 -17.07
C ARG A 522 33.17 4.02 -16.74
N VAL A 523 32.28 4.15 -17.73
CA VAL A 523 30.84 3.85 -17.57
C VAL A 523 30.63 2.37 -17.22
N ASN A 524 31.42 1.45 -17.78
CA ASN A 524 31.37 0.03 -17.43
C ASN A 524 31.74 -0.19 -15.95
N GLU A 525 32.78 0.48 -15.44
CA GLU A 525 33.11 0.36 -14.02
C GLU A 525 32.08 1.01 -13.09
N GLU A 526 31.54 2.18 -13.47
CA GLU A 526 30.44 2.80 -12.72
C GLU A 526 29.20 1.90 -12.70
N GLY A 527 28.87 1.23 -13.81
CA GLY A 527 27.83 0.22 -13.88
C GLY A 527 28.06 -0.95 -12.91
N LYS A 528 29.29 -1.49 -12.82
CA LYS A 528 29.62 -2.54 -11.83
C LYS A 528 29.48 -2.06 -10.39
N VAL A 529 29.88 -0.82 -10.09
CA VAL A 529 29.72 -0.23 -8.75
C VAL A 529 28.23 -0.10 -8.39
N ILE A 530 27.39 0.35 -9.33
CA ILE A 530 25.93 0.43 -9.13
C ILE A 530 25.34 -0.97 -8.90
N ALA A 531 25.73 -1.97 -9.68
CA ALA A 531 25.27 -3.34 -9.51
C ALA A 531 25.63 -3.90 -8.12
N ARG A 532 26.86 -3.63 -7.64
CA ARG A 532 27.28 -4.01 -6.29
C ARG A 532 26.47 -3.27 -5.22
N GLY A 533 26.27 -1.97 -5.37
CA GLY A 533 25.45 -1.17 -4.44
C GLY A 533 24.01 -1.68 -4.35
N ALA A 534 23.41 -2.06 -5.48
CA ALA A 534 22.09 -2.66 -5.52
C ALA A 534 22.03 -4.02 -4.80
N ALA A 535 23.07 -4.85 -4.92
CA ALA A 535 23.17 -6.12 -4.20
C ALA A 535 23.31 -5.92 -2.68
N GLU A 536 24.15 -4.97 -2.26
CA GLU A 536 24.32 -4.61 -0.85
C GLU A 536 23.01 -4.05 -0.26
N GLN A 537 22.29 -3.21 -1.01
CA GLN A 537 20.99 -2.69 -0.63
C GLN A 537 19.94 -3.80 -0.47
N THR A 538 19.93 -4.78 -1.37
CA THR A 538 19.04 -5.96 -1.29
C THR A 538 19.29 -6.76 0.00
N SER A 539 20.55 -6.96 0.37
CA SER A 539 20.92 -7.63 1.63
C SER A 539 20.47 -6.83 2.87
N ALA A 540 20.64 -5.50 2.84
CA ALA A 540 20.16 -4.62 3.92
C ALA A 540 18.64 -4.68 4.07
N ILE A 541 17.90 -4.74 2.95
CA ILE A 541 16.44 -4.86 2.95
C ILE A 541 15.98 -6.20 3.55
N GLN A 542 16.68 -7.30 3.26
CA GLN A 542 16.38 -8.60 3.89
C GLN A 542 16.53 -8.54 5.41
N SER A 543 17.60 -7.87 5.89
CA SER A 543 17.81 -7.66 7.33
C SER A 543 16.71 -6.79 7.95
N LEU A 544 16.26 -5.76 7.23
CA LEU A 544 15.13 -4.89 7.60
C LEU A 544 13.80 -5.66 7.68
N ALA A 545 13.55 -6.54 6.72
CA ALA A 545 12.37 -7.39 6.68
C ALA A 545 12.35 -8.36 7.87
N GLN A 546 13.50 -8.98 8.18
CA GLN A 546 13.64 -9.82 9.37
C GLN A 546 13.39 -9.02 10.66
N GLY A 547 14.04 -7.86 10.82
CA GLY A 547 13.86 -7.00 11.99
C GLY A 547 12.42 -6.50 12.15
N SER A 548 11.74 -6.20 11.04
CA SER A 548 10.31 -5.84 11.05
C SER A 548 9.43 -7.00 11.49
N SER A 549 9.72 -8.23 11.07
CA SER A 549 9.01 -9.43 11.53
C SER A 549 9.17 -9.64 13.05
N GLU A 550 10.38 -9.50 13.57
CA GLU A 550 10.66 -9.58 15.00
C GLU A 550 9.94 -8.47 15.78
N MET A 551 9.98 -7.24 15.28
CA MET A 551 9.24 -6.13 15.87
C MET A 551 7.72 -6.35 15.84
N ARG A 552 7.14 -6.89 14.75
CA ARG A 552 5.71 -7.26 14.70
C ARG A 552 5.36 -8.27 15.80
N ARG A 553 6.24 -9.26 16.02
CA ARG A 553 6.07 -10.24 17.09
C ARG A 553 6.12 -9.58 18.46
N MET A 554 7.11 -8.71 18.71
CA MET A 554 7.22 -7.97 19.98
C MET A 554 6.01 -7.06 20.22
N ALA A 555 5.55 -6.30 19.23
CA ALA A 555 4.38 -5.43 19.35
C ALA A 555 3.10 -6.21 19.71
N ARG A 556 2.90 -7.40 19.11
CA ARG A 556 1.80 -8.30 19.49
C ARG A 556 1.91 -8.77 20.93
N GLN A 557 3.10 -9.24 21.33
CA GLN A 557 3.33 -9.70 22.71
C GLN A 557 3.10 -8.56 23.73
N THR A 558 3.56 -7.34 23.45
CA THR A 558 3.31 -6.19 24.31
C THR A 558 1.83 -5.85 24.38
N LYS A 559 1.08 -5.93 23.27
CA LYS A 559 -0.37 -5.72 23.26
C LYS A 559 -1.13 -6.76 24.09
N GLU A 560 -0.73 -8.03 23.99
CA GLU A 560 -1.31 -9.11 24.79
C GLU A 560 -1.00 -8.93 26.28
N ALA A 561 0.26 -8.67 26.63
CA ALA A 561 0.70 -8.45 28.00
C ALA A 561 0.02 -7.23 28.65
N THR A 562 -0.12 -6.12 27.93
CA THR A 562 -0.84 -4.93 28.42
C THR A 562 -2.34 -5.21 28.60
N GLY A 563 -2.96 -5.98 27.70
CA GLY A 563 -4.33 -6.44 27.85
C GLY A 563 -4.54 -7.32 29.09
N GLU A 564 -3.58 -8.19 29.41
CA GLU A 564 -3.59 -9.02 30.61
C GLU A 564 -3.35 -8.20 31.88
N GLN A 565 -2.38 -7.27 31.88
CA GLN A 565 -2.17 -6.33 32.98
C GLN A 565 -3.40 -5.47 33.26
N ALA A 566 -4.10 -5.00 32.23
CA ALA A 566 -5.36 -4.25 32.40
C ALA A 566 -6.49 -5.09 33.02
N ARG A 567 -6.52 -6.41 32.77
CA ARG A 567 -7.45 -7.33 33.47
C ARG A 567 -7.03 -7.52 34.92
N SER A 568 -5.76 -7.80 35.16
CA SER A 568 -5.21 -7.97 36.51
C SER A 568 -5.42 -6.72 37.38
N LEU A 569 -5.20 -5.52 36.84
CA LEU A 569 -5.48 -4.24 37.52
C LEU A 569 -6.95 -4.13 37.95
N ARG A 570 -7.91 -4.56 37.12
CA ARG A 570 -9.33 -4.55 37.50
C ARG A 570 -9.63 -5.48 38.66
N ASP A 571 -8.97 -6.63 38.73
CA ASP A 571 -9.10 -7.55 39.86
C ASP A 571 -8.46 -6.97 41.13
N VAL A 572 -7.31 -6.30 41.01
CA VAL A 572 -6.67 -5.58 42.13
C VAL A 572 -7.55 -4.43 42.62
N VAL A 573 -8.18 -3.64 41.73
CA VAL A 573 -9.16 -2.59 42.10
C VAL A 573 -10.32 -3.19 42.90
N ARG A 574 -10.87 -4.31 42.44
CA ARG A 574 -11.97 -5.00 43.12
C ARG A 574 -11.53 -5.50 44.49
N ALA A 575 -10.35 -6.13 44.58
CA ALA A 575 -9.80 -6.61 45.84
C ALA A 575 -9.55 -5.46 46.84
N ASN A 576 -9.00 -4.34 46.38
CA ASN A 576 -8.73 -3.17 47.21
C ASN A 576 -10.04 -2.51 47.71
N THR A 577 -11.09 -2.51 46.88
CA THR A 577 -12.44 -2.04 47.28
C THR A 577 -13.04 -2.94 48.36
N LEU A 578 -12.95 -4.27 48.19
CA LEU A 578 -13.41 -5.24 49.20
C LEU A 578 -12.62 -5.13 50.50
N LEU A 579 -11.31 -4.88 50.41
CA LEU A 579 -10.43 -4.69 51.56
C LEU A 579 -10.82 -3.43 52.35
N THR A 580 -11.10 -2.32 51.64
CA THR A 580 -11.61 -1.08 52.25
C THR A 580 -12.94 -1.32 52.99
N GLN A 581 -13.90 -1.98 52.33
CA GLN A 581 -15.19 -2.31 52.96
C GLN A 581 -15.05 -3.26 54.16
N SER A 582 -14.09 -4.18 54.11
CA SER A 582 -13.84 -5.11 55.21
C SER A 582 -13.20 -4.41 56.41
N ALA A 583 -12.24 -3.53 56.17
CA ALA A 583 -11.62 -2.70 57.20
C ALA A 583 -12.69 -1.83 57.91
N GLU A 584 -13.58 -1.21 57.14
CA GLU A 584 -14.67 -0.39 57.68
C GLU A 584 -15.65 -1.21 58.54
N LYS A 585 -16.01 -2.42 58.09
CA LYS A 585 -16.85 -3.35 58.87
C LYS A 585 -16.18 -3.77 60.17
N VAL A 586 -14.89 -4.10 60.13
CA VAL A 586 -14.12 -4.45 61.34
C VAL A 586 -14.05 -3.27 62.29
N SER A 587 -13.80 -2.05 61.79
CA SER A 587 -13.78 -0.82 62.58
C SER A 587 -15.11 -0.58 63.30
N ARG A 588 -16.25 -0.72 62.60
CA ARG A 588 -17.58 -0.64 63.21
C ARG A 588 -17.82 -1.73 64.27
N ALA A 589 -17.49 -2.98 63.95
CA ALA A 589 -17.65 -4.10 64.89
C ALA A 589 -16.81 -3.91 66.16
N MET A 590 -15.57 -3.41 66.03
CA MET A 590 -14.72 -3.08 67.18
C MET A 590 -15.31 -1.92 68.00
N SER A 591 -15.94 -0.93 67.38
CA SER A 591 -16.63 0.14 68.09
C SER A 591 -17.80 -0.38 68.94
N GLU A 592 -18.62 -1.28 68.40
CA GLU A 592 -19.70 -1.95 69.12
C GLU A 592 -19.18 -2.84 70.25
N GLN A 593 -18.12 -3.60 69.99
CA GLN A 593 -17.51 -4.48 70.98
C GLN A 593 -16.84 -3.70 72.11
N ALA A 594 -16.27 -2.52 71.82
CA ALA A 594 -15.74 -1.60 72.84
C ALA A 594 -16.84 -1.13 73.79
N ALA A 595 -18.02 -0.78 73.25
CA ALA A 595 -19.18 -0.43 74.07
C ALA A 595 -19.63 -1.60 74.94
N GLY A 596 -19.64 -2.82 74.41
CA GLY A 596 -19.93 -4.05 75.16
C GLY A 596 -18.92 -4.33 76.29
N ALA A 597 -17.63 -4.19 76.03
CA ALA A 597 -16.57 -4.36 77.04
C ALA A 597 -16.69 -3.35 78.19
N VAL A 598 -17.09 -2.10 77.88
CA VAL A 598 -17.36 -1.07 78.91
C VAL A 598 -18.57 -1.45 79.76
N GLN A 599 -19.64 -2.00 79.18
CA GLN A 599 -20.80 -2.47 79.94
C GLN A 599 -20.46 -3.68 80.82
N LEU A 600 -19.65 -4.62 80.32
CA LEU A 600 -19.16 -5.76 81.10
C LEU A 600 -18.31 -5.30 82.29
N ALA A 601 -17.39 -4.36 82.09
CA ALA A 601 -16.60 -3.78 83.17
C ALA A 601 -17.49 -3.11 84.23
N LYS A 602 -18.53 -2.37 83.80
CA LYS A 602 -19.50 -1.75 84.71
C LYS A 602 -20.31 -2.78 85.50
N ALA A 603 -20.75 -3.86 84.85
CA ALA A 603 -21.48 -4.96 85.48
C ALA A 603 -20.61 -5.72 86.50
N ALA A 604 -19.33 -5.95 86.18
CA ALA A 604 -18.38 -6.58 87.09
C ALA A 604 -18.14 -5.74 88.36
N VAL A 605 -18.01 -4.40 88.22
CA VAL A 605 -17.92 -3.49 89.37
C VAL A 605 -19.18 -3.55 90.24
N GLN A 606 -20.37 -3.61 89.64
CA GLN A 606 -21.63 -3.75 90.38
C GLN A 606 -21.74 -5.10 91.10
N MET A 607 -21.38 -6.20 90.43
CA MET A 607 -21.36 -7.53 91.03
C MET A 607 -20.37 -7.60 92.21
N ARG A 608 -19.18 -7.00 92.07
CA ARG A 608 -18.19 -6.92 93.16
C ARG A 608 -18.76 -6.25 94.41
N ALA A 609 -19.49 -5.15 94.24
CA ALA A 609 -20.13 -4.44 95.34
C ALA A 609 -21.22 -5.31 96.01
N LEU A 610 -22.05 -5.98 95.22
CA LEU A 610 -23.11 -6.87 95.71
C LEU A 610 -22.53 -8.08 96.47
N THR A 611 -21.47 -8.72 95.95
CA THR A 611 -20.81 -9.86 96.61
C THR A 611 -20.18 -9.44 97.94
N HIS A 612 -19.56 -8.27 98.01
CA HIS A 612 -19.05 -7.70 99.27
C HIS A 612 -20.18 -7.46 100.29
N GLN A 613 -21.31 -6.92 99.86
CA GLN A 613 -22.48 -6.68 100.71
C GLN A 613 -23.08 -8.00 101.22
N THR A 614 -23.18 -9.01 100.36
CA THR A 614 -23.70 -10.34 100.71
C THR A 614 -22.79 -11.02 101.74
N SER A 615 -21.47 -10.97 101.56
CA SER A 615 -20.48 -11.51 102.51
C SER A 615 -20.57 -10.81 103.88
N ALA A 616 -20.69 -9.48 103.91
CA ALA A 616 -20.86 -8.73 105.15
C ALA A 616 -22.15 -9.10 105.90
N ALA A 617 -23.26 -9.29 105.18
CA ALA A 617 -24.55 -9.70 105.76
C ALA A 617 -24.51 -11.12 106.34
N MET A 618 -23.78 -12.06 105.71
CA MET A 618 -23.64 -13.42 106.23
C MET A 618 -22.85 -13.49 107.53
N VAL A 619 -21.83 -12.62 107.70
CA VAL A 619 -21.07 -12.51 108.96
C VAL A 619 -21.95 -12.01 110.11
N GLU A 620 -22.82 -11.05 109.86
CA GLU A 620 -23.84 -10.57 110.82
C GLU A 620 -24.84 -11.66 111.19
N GLN A 621 -25.41 -12.38 110.21
CA GLN A 621 -26.37 -13.47 110.49
C GLN A 621 -25.73 -14.63 111.25
N THR A 622 -24.45 -14.94 110.99
CA THR A 622 -23.71 -15.97 111.72
C THR A 622 -23.58 -15.59 113.20
N ARG A 623 -23.28 -14.32 113.51
CA ARG A 623 -23.24 -13.83 114.91
C ARG A 623 -24.60 -13.94 115.61
N ALA A 624 -25.69 -13.63 114.90
CA ALA A 624 -27.04 -13.74 115.43
C ALA A 624 -27.43 -15.20 115.77
N LEU A 625 -27.07 -16.16 114.92
CA LEU A 625 -27.30 -17.59 115.16
C LEU A 625 -26.57 -18.11 116.40
N THR A 626 -25.34 -17.66 116.66
CA THR A 626 -24.59 -18.03 117.87
C THR A 626 -25.28 -17.56 119.15
N SER A 627 -25.95 -16.39 119.11
CA SER A 627 -26.74 -15.88 120.24
C SER A 627 -28.01 -16.69 120.50
N ILE A 628 -28.70 -17.15 119.44
CA ILE A 628 -29.88 -18.03 119.54
C ILE A 628 -29.51 -19.39 120.16
N GLY A 629 -28.32 -19.93 119.84
CA GLY A 629 -27.81 -21.16 120.43
C GLY A 629 -27.59 -21.09 121.94
N ALA A 630 -27.12 -19.95 122.47
CA ALA A 630 -26.90 -19.75 123.91
C ALA A 630 -28.22 -19.69 124.70
N LEU A 631 -29.25 -19.04 124.15
CA LEU A 631 -30.59 -18.96 124.77
C LEU A 631 -31.27 -20.33 124.89
N ALA A 632 -31.03 -21.26 123.95
CA ALA A 632 -31.59 -22.61 124.01
C ALA A 632 -31.04 -23.46 125.18
N GLN A 633 -29.81 -23.20 125.64
CA GLN A 633 -29.21 -23.89 126.80
C GLN A 633 -29.80 -23.43 128.15
N GLU A 634 -30.17 -22.16 128.28
CA GLU A 634 -30.80 -21.64 129.50
C GLU A 634 -32.19 -22.27 129.77
N VAL A 635 -33.02 -22.39 128.74
CA VAL A 635 -34.39 -22.94 128.86
C VAL A 635 -34.37 -24.42 129.28
N THR A 636 -33.35 -25.17 128.86
CA THR A 636 -33.14 -26.58 129.26
C THR A 636 -32.91 -26.72 130.78
N SER A 637 -32.30 -25.72 131.41
CA SER A 637 -31.96 -25.73 132.85
C SER A 637 -33.17 -25.36 133.74
N ALA A 638 -34.16 -24.66 133.20
CA ALA A 638 -35.39 -24.29 133.91
C ALA A 638 -36.39 -25.45 134.01
N ALA A 639 -36.49 -26.29 132.96
CA ALA A 639 -37.41 -27.43 132.91
C ALA A 639 -37.14 -28.49 134.00
N GLN A 640 -35.88 -28.69 134.39
CA GLN A 640 -35.47 -29.69 135.38
C GLN A 640 -35.93 -29.36 136.82
N ARG A 641 -36.16 -28.08 137.15
CA ARG A 641 -36.58 -27.62 138.49
C ARG A 641 -38.09 -27.79 138.75
N MET A 642 -38.89 -27.82 137.70
CA MET A 642 -40.35 -27.90 137.76
C MET A 642 -40.86 -29.31 138.12
N ILE A 643 -40.08 -30.35 137.80
CA ILE A 643 -40.44 -31.77 138.02
C ILE A 643 -40.49 -32.15 139.51
N THR A 644 -39.74 -31.46 140.38
CA THR A 644 -39.59 -31.82 141.80
C THR A 644 -40.72 -31.30 142.72
N GLY A 645 -41.46 -30.26 142.31
CA GLY A 645 -42.48 -29.60 143.15
C GLY A 645 -43.89 -30.21 143.07
N LEU A 646 -44.17 -31.07 142.09
CA LEU A 646 -45.52 -31.61 141.84
C LEU A 646 -45.90 -32.82 142.71
N GLY A 647 -45.03 -33.28 143.64
CA GLY A 647 -45.26 -34.46 144.48
C GLY A 647 -46.08 -34.23 145.77
N GLU A 648 -46.20 -32.99 146.25
CA GLU A 648 -46.76 -32.69 147.59
C GLU A 648 -48.27 -32.37 147.61
N GLN A 649 -48.91 -32.13 146.46
CA GLN A 649 -50.32 -31.67 146.38
C GLN A 649 -51.38 -32.80 146.32
N ALA A 650 -51.00 -34.08 146.34
CA ALA A 650 -51.90 -35.21 146.08
C ALA A 650 -52.82 -35.66 147.25
N ALA A 651 -52.72 -35.07 148.46
CA ALA A 651 -53.35 -35.62 149.68
C ALA A 651 -54.70 -35.00 150.13
N GLY A 652 -55.21 -33.94 149.47
CA GLY A 652 -56.34 -33.12 149.99
C GLY A 652 -57.74 -33.34 149.40
N ALA A 653 -57.92 -34.19 148.38
CA ALA A 653 -59.10 -34.13 147.50
C ALA A 653 -60.28 -35.08 147.84
N ALA A 654 -60.30 -35.78 148.98
CA ALA A 654 -61.22 -36.91 149.23
C ALA A 654 -62.58 -36.60 149.90
N GLU A 655 -62.90 -35.35 150.29
CA GLU A 655 -64.02 -35.10 151.23
C GLU A 655 -65.30 -34.48 150.62
N VAL A 656 -65.28 -34.06 149.34
CA VAL A 656 -66.34 -33.19 148.76
C VAL A 656 -67.41 -33.96 147.94
N ALA A 657 -67.28 -35.28 147.78
CA ALA A 657 -68.03 -36.11 146.82
C ALA A 657 -69.50 -36.47 147.16
N ARG A 658 -70.15 -35.92 148.19
CA ARG A 658 -71.47 -36.42 148.68
C ARG A 658 -72.72 -35.58 148.37
N ALA A 659 -72.63 -34.43 147.69
CA ALA A 659 -73.68 -33.40 147.79
C ALA A 659 -74.49 -33.01 146.52
N VAL A 660 -74.34 -33.62 145.33
CA VAL A 660 -74.87 -32.99 144.07
C VAL A 660 -75.66 -33.93 143.12
N ASP A 661 -76.45 -34.88 143.65
CA ASP A 661 -77.22 -35.85 142.82
C ASP A 661 -78.55 -35.30 142.20
N ASP A 662 -79.06 -34.13 142.60
CA ASP A 662 -80.50 -33.84 142.37
C ASP A 662 -80.91 -33.04 141.11
N ALA A 663 -80.03 -32.38 140.36
CA ALA A 663 -80.48 -31.29 139.45
C ALA A 663 -80.42 -31.56 137.93
N ARG A 664 -80.58 -32.83 137.54
CA ARG A 664 -80.46 -33.42 136.18
C ARG A 664 -81.37 -32.91 135.02
N LYS A 665 -82.26 -31.91 135.13
CA LYS A 665 -83.53 -32.01 134.36
C LYS A 665 -83.92 -31.03 133.21
N GLN A 666 -83.11 -30.12 132.69
CA GLN A 666 -83.62 -29.19 131.64
C GLN A 666 -82.76 -29.03 130.38
N ALA A 667 -82.71 -30.14 129.65
CA ALA A 667 -82.50 -30.25 128.21
C ALA A 667 -82.88 -29.02 127.34
N VAL A 668 -81.98 -28.73 126.39
CA VAL A 668 -82.21 -28.64 124.93
C VAL A 668 -83.04 -27.46 124.41
N GLN A 669 -82.37 -26.56 123.66
CA GLN A 669 -82.99 -25.86 122.53
C GLN A 669 -81.97 -25.36 121.47
N VAL A 670 -81.92 -26.07 120.33
CA VAL A 670 -81.96 -25.55 118.93
C VAL A 670 -80.83 -24.58 118.52
N ALA A 671 -79.82 -25.03 117.75
CA ALA A 671 -79.79 -25.20 116.28
C ALA A 671 -80.01 -23.90 115.47
N ARG A 672 -79.06 -23.51 114.59
CA ARG A 672 -79.33 -23.10 113.19
C ARG A 672 -78.10 -22.61 112.39
N VAL A 673 -78.10 -22.95 111.09
CA VAL A 673 -77.36 -22.36 109.95
C VAL A 673 -75.86 -22.73 109.92
N VAL A 674 -75.28 -23.41 108.95
CA VAL A 674 -75.18 -23.10 107.51
C VAL A 674 -75.02 -24.40 106.72
N THR A 675 -76.07 -24.76 106.01
CA THR A 675 -76.10 -25.84 105.02
C THR A 675 -76.72 -25.25 103.77
N GLU A 676 -76.00 -24.40 103.00
CA GLU A 676 -76.65 -23.82 101.81
C GLU A 676 -75.80 -23.34 100.62
N ARG A 677 -74.52 -23.70 100.42
CA ARG A 677 -73.83 -23.34 99.15
C ARG A 677 -72.89 -24.40 98.57
N SER A 678 -73.46 -25.42 97.93
CA SER A 678 -72.72 -26.34 97.05
C SER A 678 -73.57 -26.75 95.83
N ARG A 679 -73.63 -25.89 94.80
CA ARG A 679 -74.24 -26.27 93.51
C ARG A 679 -73.67 -25.58 92.25
N ALA A 680 -72.50 -24.94 92.30
CA ALA A 680 -71.95 -24.18 91.15
C ALA A 680 -70.69 -24.76 90.48
N ALA A 681 -70.24 -25.98 90.81
CA ALA A 681 -68.92 -26.50 90.39
C ALA A 681 -68.91 -27.50 89.21
N LYS A 682 -70.04 -27.76 88.53
CA LYS A 682 -70.14 -28.80 87.47
C LYS A 682 -70.20 -28.29 86.02
N GLN A 683 -70.03 -27.00 85.74
CA GLN A 683 -70.13 -26.45 84.36
C GLN A 683 -68.79 -26.15 83.66
N VAL A 684 -67.63 -26.25 84.34
CA VAL A 684 -66.32 -25.85 83.79
C VAL A 684 -65.57 -27.00 83.08
N ASP A 685 -65.88 -28.26 83.38
CA ASP A 685 -65.18 -29.45 82.87
C ASP A 685 -65.45 -29.77 81.38
N ALA A 686 -66.62 -29.38 80.86
CA ALA A 686 -67.04 -29.69 79.48
C ALA A 686 -66.48 -28.72 78.42
N ALA A 687 -66.18 -27.47 78.77
CA ALA A 687 -65.72 -26.44 77.84
C ALA A 687 -64.22 -26.58 77.48
N SER A 688 -63.38 -27.00 78.42
CA SER A 688 -61.93 -27.11 78.23
C SER A 688 -61.51 -28.24 77.28
N ARG A 689 -62.33 -29.29 77.14
CA ARG A 689 -62.06 -30.41 76.22
C ARG A 689 -62.28 -30.06 74.74
N GLN A 690 -63.12 -29.06 74.42
CA GLN A 690 -63.37 -28.64 73.03
C GLN A 690 -62.27 -27.72 72.46
N VAL A 691 -61.62 -26.90 73.30
CA VAL A 691 -60.57 -25.97 72.87
C VAL A 691 -59.28 -26.72 72.46
N ALA A 692 -58.95 -27.81 73.14
CA ALA A 692 -57.79 -28.64 72.82
C ALA A 692 -57.90 -29.35 71.46
N THR A 693 -59.11 -29.74 71.04
CA THR A 693 -59.31 -30.42 69.74
C THR A 693 -59.23 -29.45 68.55
N LEU A 694 -59.61 -28.17 68.75
CA LEU A 694 -59.57 -27.13 67.72
C LEU A 694 -58.13 -26.66 67.44
N ALA A 695 -57.28 -26.57 68.48
CA ALA A 695 -55.87 -26.18 68.36
C ALA A 695 -55.03 -27.18 67.53
N ALA A 696 -55.31 -28.48 67.66
CA ALA A 696 -54.64 -29.53 66.89
C ALA A 696 -54.96 -29.47 65.37
N ALA A 697 -56.17 -29.08 65.00
CA ALA A 697 -56.58 -28.94 63.59
C ALA A 697 -55.91 -27.73 62.90
N VAL A 698 -55.71 -26.62 63.62
CA VAL A 698 -55.04 -25.42 63.11
C VAL A 698 -53.54 -25.67 62.87
N LYS A 699 -52.88 -26.46 63.74
CA LYS A 699 -51.47 -26.84 63.59
C LYS A 699 -51.22 -27.67 62.32
N ALA A 700 -52.12 -28.61 62.00
CA ALA A 700 -52.02 -29.43 60.79
C ALA A 700 -52.24 -28.61 59.50
N ALA A 701 -53.19 -27.65 59.50
CA ALA A 701 -53.44 -26.77 58.35
C ALA A 701 -52.29 -25.79 58.08
N ALA A 702 -51.63 -25.28 59.13
CA ALA A 702 -50.47 -24.38 59.01
C ALA A 702 -49.23 -25.08 58.43
N ALA A 703 -49.04 -26.37 58.73
CA ALA A 703 -47.95 -27.17 58.16
C ALA A 703 -48.11 -27.37 56.64
N GLU A 704 -49.34 -27.57 56.16
CA GLU A 704 -49.61 -27.79 54.74
C GLU A 704 -49.54 -26.51 53.90
N GLN A 705 -49.96 -25.38 54.47
CA GLN A 705 -49.77 -24.04 53.88
C GLN A 705 -48.30 -23.61 53.78
N THR A 706 -47.46 -24.04 54.73
CA THR A 706 -46.00 -23.80 54.71
C THR A 706 -45.32 -24.56 53.57
N LYS A 707 -45.81 -25.76 53.24
CA LYS A 707 -45.30 -26.59 52.14
C LYS A 707 -45.65 -26.02 50.77
N ALA A 708 -46.86 -25.45 50.63
CA ALA A 708 -47.32 -24.79 49.40
C ALA A 708 -46.59 -23.45 49.12
N THR A 709 -46.33 -22.65 50.15
CA THR A 709 -45.58 -21.38 50.01
C THR A 709 -44.11 -21.59 49.64
N ALA A 710 -43.48 -22.67 50.11
CA ALA A 710 -42.12 -23.04 49.69
C ALA A 710 -42.01 -23.45 48.21
N ALA A 711 -43.07 -24.05 47.63
CA ALA A 711 -43.12 -24.38 46.20
C ALA A 711 -43.25 -23.11 45.34
N LEU A 712 -44.12 -22.16 45.74
CA LEU A 712 -44.29 -20.87 45.07
C LEU A 712 -43.03 -20.00 45.10
N ALA A 713 -42.27 -19.99 46.21
CA ALA A 713 -40.99 -19.28 46.30
C ALA A 713 -39.96 -19.81 45.29
N LYS A 714 -39.94 -21.14 45.06
CA LYS A 714 -39.03 -21.79 44.11
C LYS A 714 -39.39 -21.46 42.65
N GLU A 715 -40.67 -21.33 42.33
CA GLU A 715 -41.14 -20.86 41.00
C GLU A 715 -40.87 -19.35 40.80
N GLY A 716 -41.05 -18.51 41.82
CA GLY A 716 -40.70 -17.09 41.78
C GLY A 716 -39.22 -16.85 41.51
N GLU A 717 -38.33 -17.67 42.08
CA GLU A 717 -36.89 -17.59 41.82
C GLU A 717 -36.48 -18.09 40.42
N ALA A 718 -37.27 -19.00 39.82
CA ALA A 718 -37.10 -19.40 38.43
C ALA A 718 -37.50 -18.28 37.47
N VAL A 719 -38.63 -17.60 37.71
CA VAL A 719 -39.08 -16.43 36.95
C VAL A 719 -38.07 -15.28 37.05
N ARG A 720 -37.51 -15.02 38.24
CA ARG A 720 -36.44 -14.03 38.46
C ARG A 720 -35.19 -14.31 37.63
N ARG A 721 -34.77 -15.57 37.51
CA ARG A 721 -33.62 -15.97 36.69
C ARG A 721 -33.89 -15.78 35.19
N ILE A 722 -35.05 -16.20 34.72
CA ILE A 722 -35.46 -16.05 33.31
C ILE A 722 -35.56 -14.57 32.93
N ALA A 723 -36.16 -13.73 33.77
CA ALA A 723 -36.27 -12.29 33.53
C ALA A 723 -34.90 -11.60 33.45
N LYS A 724 -33.94 -11.95 34.33
CA LYS A 724 -32.56 -11.43 34.25
C LYS A 724 -31.79 -11.93 33.03
N GLN A 725 -32.00 -13.17 32.59
CA GLN A 725 -31.40 -13.68 31.35
C GLN A 725 -32.00 -13.01 30.12
N ALA A 726 -33.32 -12.81 30.07
CA ALA A 726 -34.00 -12.11 28.99
C ALA A 726 -33.56 -10.64 28.89
N ALA A 727 -33.44 -9.91 30.01
CA ALA A 727 -32.96 -8.53 30.01
C ALA A 727 -31.53 -8.39 29.48
N ARG A 728 -30.64 -9.36 29.78
CA ARG A 728 -29.28 -9.40 29.22
C ARG A 728 -29.28 -9.69 27.72
N ALA A 729 -30.07 -10.67 27.27
CA ALA A 729 -30.19 -11.00 25.85
C ALA A 729 -30.76 -9.83 25.01
N VAL A 730 -31.73 -9.09 25.55
CA VAL A 730 -32.32 -7.90 24.90
C VAL A 730 -31.32 -6.73 24.87
N ALA A 731 -30.48 -6.57 25.90
CA ALA A 731 -29.41 -5.59 25.90
C ALA A 731 -28.32 -5.90 24.86
N GLU A 732 -27.91 -7.16 24.73
CA GLU A 732 -26.98 -7.61 23.69
C GLU A 732 -27.56 -7.41 22.28
N GLN A 733 -28.85 -7.71 22.08
CA GLN A 733 -29.53 -7.45 20.80
C GLN A 733 -29.60 -5.95 20.47
N ALA A 734 -29.83 -5.08 21.45
CA ALA A 734 -29.85 -3.63 21.25
C ALA A 734 -28.47 -3.08 20.80
N GLU A 735 -27.40 -3.57 21.42
CA GLU A 735 -26.02 -3.21 21.05
C GLU A 735 -25.67 -3.71 19.64
N THR A 736 -26.12 -4.92 19.30
CA THR A 736 -25.92 -5.50 17.96
C THR A 736 -26.64 -4.70 16.88
N VAL A 737 -27.89 -4.27 17.14
CA VAL A 737 -28.67 -3.43 16.21
C VAL A 737 -28.06 -2.04 16.05
N ALA A 738 -27.52 -1.44 17.12
CA ALA A 738 -26.81 -0.16 17.04
C ALA A 738 -25.51 -0.25 16.22
N MET A 739 -24.75 -1.34 16.37
CA MET A 739 -23.57 -1.60 15.53
C MET A 739 -23.96 -1.79 14.07
N LEU A 740 -24.99 -2.58 13.77
CA LEU A 740 -25.47 -2.79 12.39
C LEU A 740 -25.96 -1.48 11.75
N ALA A 741 -26.64 -0.61 12.50
CA ALA A 741 -27.06 0.70 12.00
C ALA A 741 -25.88 1.61 11.66
N THR A 742 -24.84 1.60 12.50
CA THR A 742 -23.60 2.36 12.26
C THR A 742 -22.85 1.82 11.04
N THR A 743 -22.80 0.50 10.88
CA THR A 743 -22.19 -0.15 9.71
C THR A 743 -22.97 0.15 8.43
N ALA A 744 -24.31 0.10 8.46
CA ALA A 744 -25.16 0.47 7.33
C ALA A 744 -24.97 1.94 6.91
N ALA A 745 -24.86 2.86 7.87
CA ALA A 745 -24.57 4.27 7.60
C ALA A 745 -23.21 4.46 6.93
N ARG A 746 -22.17 3.77 7.44
CA ARG A 746 -20.81 3.84 6.86
C ARG A 746 -20.78 3.25 5.44
N GLN A 747 -21.45 2.13 5.20
CA GLN A 747 -21.58 1.54 3.86
C GLN A 747 -22.35 2.44 2.89
N THR A 748 -23.38 3.16 3.37
CA THR A 748 -24.12 4.14 2.57
C THR A 748 -23.21 5.26 2.08
N THR A 749 -22.39 5.86 2.96
CA THR A 749 -21.40 6.89 2.58
C THR A 749 -20.37 6.36 1.56
N SER A 750 -19.87 5.13 1.75
CA SER A 750 -18.94 4.50 0.81
C SER A 750 -19.59 4.31 -0.57
N MET A 751 -20.85 3.86 -0.62
CA MET A 751 -21.55 3.61 -1.88
C MET A 751 -21.94 4.90 -2.62
N GLN A 752 -22.20 6.00 -1.89
CA GLN A 752 -22.34 7.34 -2.49
C GLN A 752 -21.05 7.80 -3.17
N THR A 753 -19.89 7.52 -2.58
CA THR A 753 -18.58 7.84 -3.17
C THR A 753 -18.30 7.03 -4.43
N ILE A 754 -18.68 5.75 -4.45
CA ILE A 754 -18.56 4.89 -5.65
C ILE A 754 -19.44 5.44 -6.78
N THR A 755 -20.66 5.87 -6.45
CA THR A 755 -21.61 6.42 -7.42
C THR A 755 -21.10 7.71 -8.07
N SER A 756 -20.52 8.63 -7.28
CA SER A 756 -19.95 9.88 -7.81
C SER A 756 -18.69 9.62 -8.66
N SER A 757 -17.78 8.76 -8.18
CA SER A 757 -16.55 8.41 -8.91
C SER A 757 -16.85 7.74 -10.25
N SER A 758 -17.81 6.81 -10.29
CA SER A 758 -18.20 6.13 -11.53
C SER A 758 -18.83 7.09 -12.55
N ALA A 759 -19.59 8.10 -12.08
CA ALA A 759 -20.15 9.14 -12.95
C ALA A 759 -19.07 10.03 -13.60
N GLU A 760 -18.02 10.39 -12.86
CA GLU A 760 -16.88 11.14 -13.40
C GLU A 760 -16.09 10.33 -14.43
N GLN A 761 -15.85 9.04 -14.14
CA GLN A 761 -15.16 8.13 -15.04
C GLN A 761 -15.93 7.89 -16.35
N ALA A 762 -17.25 7.74 -16.29
CA ALA A 762 -18.09 7.62 -17.47
C ALA A 762 -18.01 8.88 -18.36
N SER A 763 -18.09 10.07 -17.77
CA SER A 763 -17.97 11.35 -18.48
C SER A 763 -16.60 11.54 -19.14
N ALA A 764 -15.53 11.14 -18.44
CA ALA A 764 -14.17 11.19 -18.97
C ALA A 764 -13.98 10.22 -20.15
N ALA A 765 -14.46 8.98 -20.03
CA ALA A 765 -14.40 7.98 -21.09
C ALA A 765 -15.18 8.42 -22.35
N GLU A 766 -16.34 9.07 -22.17
CA GLU A 766 -17.14 9.59 -23.28
C GLU A 766 -16.47 10.77 -24.01
N LYS A 767 -15.85 11.69 -23.25
CA LYS A 767 -15.02 12.76 -23.84
C LYS A 767 -13.84 12.20 -24.63
N LEU A 768 -13.14 11.21 -24.08
CA LEU A 768 -12.01 10.56 -24.74
C LEU A 768 -12.46 9.84 -26.02
N ALA A 769 -13.56 9.09 -25.97
CA ALA A 769 -14.13 8.44 -27.14
C ALA A 769 -14.42 9.46 -28.26
N LYS A 770 -14.98 10.63 -27.92
CA LYS A 770 -15.23 11.70 -28.89
C LYS A 770 -13.96 12.24 -29.54
N THR A 771 -12.89 12.46 -28.76
CA THR A 771 -11.58 12.86 -29.32
C THR A 771 -10.95 11.81 -30.22
N PHE A 772 -11.14 10.52 -29.94
CA PHE A 772 -10.65 9.44 -30.82
C PHE A 772 -11.44 9.36 -32.13
N VAL A 773 -12.74 9.65 -32.10
CA VAL A 773 -13.55 9.78 -33.33
C VAL A 773 -13.06 10.94 -34.20
N ASP A 774 -12.72 12.09 -33.61
CA ASP A 774 -12.16 13.22 -34.35
C ASP A 774 -10.76 12.91 -34.91
N MET A 775 -9.91 12.23 -34.14
CA MET A 775 -8.61 11.74 -34.61
C MET A 775 -8.76 10.80 -35.81
N ARG A 776 -9.71 9.86 -35.76
CA ARG A 776 -10.03 8.96 -36.89
C ARG A 776 -10.40 9.74 -38.15
N GLY A 777 -11.22 10.78 -38.01
CA GLY A 777 -11.61 11.64 -39.13
C GLY A 777 -10.39 12.32 -39.78
N ARG A 778 -9.44 12.79 -38.96
CA ARG A 778 -8.22 13.45 -39.43
C ARG A 778 -7.22 12.47 -40.08
N THR A 779 -7.03 11.27 -39.52
CA THR A 779 -6.14 10.26 -40.11
C THR A 779 -6.66 9.75 -41.45
N ARG A 780 -7.97 9.48 -41.58
CA ARG A 780 -8.56 9.12 -42.90
C ARG A 780 -8.48 10.25 -43.92
N ALA A 781 -8.64 11.50 -43.51
CA ALA A 781 -8.46 12.64 -44.41
C ALA A 781 -7.01 12.76 -44.91
N ALA A 782 -6.02 12.53 -44.04
CA ALA A 782 -4.60 12.51 -44.41
C ALA A 782 -4.25 11.35 -45.36
N ALA A 783 -4.76 10.14 -45.09
CA ALA A 783 -4.61 8.99 -45.97
C ALA A 783 -5.21 9.24 -47.37
N GLY A 784 -6.39 9.89 -47.42
CA GLY A 784 -7.02 10.31 -48.68
C GLY A 784 -6.19 11.33 -49.47
N ALA A 785 -5.57 12.31 -48.79
CA ALA A 785 -4.70 13.30 -49.44
C ALA A 785 -3.43 12.67 -50.05
N LEU A 786 -2.81 11.71 -49.36
CA LEU A 786 -1.65 10.96 -49.88
C LEU A 786 -2.00 10.09 -51.08
N LEU A 787 -3.23 9.57 -51.14
CA LEU A 787 -3.74 8.81 -52.28
C LEU A 787 -3.81 9.68 -53.54
N VAL A 788 -4.33 10.92 -53.40
CA VAL A 788 -4.36 11.90 -54.49
C VAL A 788 -2.93 12.25 -54.92
N GLN A 789 -2.04 12.51 -53.96
CA GLN A 789 -0.64 12.86 -54.24
C GLN A 789 0.13 11.73 -54.94
N ALA A 790 -0.09 10.47 -54.56
CA ALA A 790 0.52 9.31 -55.21
C ALA A 790 -0.02 9.12 -56.63
N ARG A 791 -1.33 9.35 -56.85
CA ARG A 791 -1.96 9.32 -58.18
C ARG A 791 -1.40 10.41 -59.09
N ASP A 792 -1.23 11.64 -58.58
CA ASP A 792 -0.67 12.75 -59.34
C ASP A 792 0.82 12.52 -59.67
N ALA A 793 1.59 11.90 -58.77
CA ALA A 793 2.97 11.50 -59.02
C ALA A 793 3.08 10.44 -60.12
N LEU A 794 2.15 9.46 -60.17
CA LEU A 794 2.09 8.46 -61.23
C LEU A 794 1.69 9.07 -62.59
N ALA A 795 0.72 10.00 -62.59
CA ALA A 795 0.37 10.73 -63.81
C ALA A 795 1.54 11.58 -64.33
N ALA A 796 2.28 12.24 -63.44
CA ALA A 796 3.50 12.97 -63.80
C ALA A 796 4.59 12.04 -64.35
N ARG A 797 4.75 10.84 -63.79
CA ARG A 797 5.66 9.80 -64.28
C ARG A 797 5.33 9.36 -65.69
N ASP A 798 4.07 9.07 -66.00
CA ASP A 798 3.66 8.66 -67.35
C ASP A 798 3.88 9.79 -68.37
N THR A 799 3.60 11.04 -67.98
CA THR A 799 3.85 12.22 -68.82
C THR A 799 5.35 12.42 -69.08
N LEU A 800 6.19 12.29 -68.05
CA LEU A 800 7.65 12.36 -68.17
C LEU A 800 8.22 11.20 -69.00
N GLY A 801 7.64 10.00 -68.90
CA GLY A 801 7.99 8.85 -69.74
C GLY A 801 7.75 9.11 -71.22
N GLN A 802 6.63 9.74 -71.57
CA GLN A 802 6.35 10.16 -72.96
C GLN A 802 7.38 11.19 -73.47
N VAL A 803 7.83 12.10 -72.60
CA VAL A 803 8.89 13.07 -72.92
C VAL A 803 10.23 12.36 -73.15
N VAL A 804 10.59 11.38 -72.30
CA VAL A 804 11.79 10.54 -72.49
C VAL A 804 11.75 9.86 -73.86
N ASP A 805 10.64 9.22 -74.23
CA ASP A 805 10.47 8.55 -75.53
C ASP A 805 10.52 9.51 -76.73
N GLN A 806 10.01 10.73 -76.58
CA GLN A 806 10.13 11.76 -77.63
C GLN A 806 11.56 12.25 -77.78
N VAL A 807 12.25 12.50 -76.67
CA VAL A 807 13.65 12.96 -76.66
C VAL A 807 14.57 11.86 -77.21
N ALA A 808 14.33 10.59 -76.88
CA ALA A 808 15.05 9.45 -77.44
C ALA A 808 14.85 9.34 -78.97
N ARG A 809 13.62 9.54 -79.47
CA ARG A 809 13.36 9.60 -80.91
C ARG A 809 14.06 10.77 -81.61
N ILE A 810 14.11 11.94 -80.97
CA ILE A 810 14.85 13.10 -81.49
C ILE A 810 16.36 12.82 -81.52
N ARG A 811 16.90 12.19 -80.47
CA ARG A 811 18.30 11.75 -80.40
C ARG A 811 18.61 10.79 -81.55
N ASP A 812 17.83 9.72 -81.70
CA ASP A 812 18.06 8.67 -82.69
C ASP A 812 17.87 9.18 -84.13
N ALA A 813 16.87 10.03 -84.35
CA ALA A 813 16.68 10.70 -85.63
C ALA A 813 17.80 11.69 -85.94
N SER A 814 18.30 12.44 -84.95
CA SER A 814 19.42 13.38 -85.13
C SER A 814 20.73 12.65 -85.37
N ALA A 815 20.98 11.53 -84.68
CA ALA A 815 22.13 10.66 -84.89
C ALA A 815 22.05 9.97 -86.26
N GLY A 816 20.90 9.41 -86.61
CA GLY A 816 20.64 8.80 -87.92
C GLY A 816 20.78 9.82 -89.06
N HIS A 817 20.23 11.03 -88.92
CA HIS A 817 20.43 12.11 -89.89
C HIS A 817 21.89 12.56 -89.94
N ALA A 818 22.61 12.62 -88.83
CA ALA A 818 24.04 12.91 -88.82
C ALA A 818 24.82 11.83 -89.58
N ASP A 819 24.52 10.55 -89.38
CA ASP A 819 25.14 9.44 -90.11
C ASP A 819 24.74 9.43 -91.59
N THR A 820 23.51 9.82 -91.91
CA THR A 820 23.04 9.94 -93.29
C THR A 820 23.75 11.10 -93.99
N VAL A 821 23.88 12.25 -93.32
CA VAL A 821 24.64 13.41 -93.79
C VAL A 821 26.12 13.06 -93.92
N ALA A 822 26.70 12.29 -92.99
CA ALA A 822 28.08 11.79 -93.07
C ALA A 822 28.26 10.79 -94.21
N SER A 823 27.26 9.95 -94.50
CA SER A 823 27.28 9.00 -95.62
C SER A 823 27.10 9.70 -96.97
N LEU A 824 26.24 10.72 -97.04
CA LEU A 824 26.08 11.59 -98.21
C LEU A 824 27.34 12.41 -98.44
N TRP A 825 27.93 12.93 -97.38
CA TRP A 825 29.24 13.59 -97.38
C TRP A 825 30.31 12.62 -97.88
N SER A 826 30.33 11.37 -97.41
CA SER A 826 31.24 10.29 -97.86
C SER A 826 31.01 9.88 -99.33
N ALA A 827 29.76 9.85 -99.79
CA ALA A 827 29.41 9.54 -101.17
C ALA A 827 29.77 10.69 -102.12
N LEU A 828 29.47 11.94 -101.73
CA LEU A 828 29.91 13.17 -102.41
C LEU A 828 31.44 13.28 -102.42
N SER A 829 32.12 12.83 -101.36
CA SER A 829 33.58 12.77 -101.31
C SER A 829 34.17 11.62 -102.13
N LYS A 830 33.44 10.52 -102.35
CA LYS A 830 33.86 9.40 -103.23
C LYS A 830 33.67 9.72 -104.71
N LEU A 831 32.63 10.46 -105.08
CA LEU A 831 32.46 11.07 -106.41
C LEU A 831 33.61 12.02 -106.80
N ARG A 832 34.45 12.39 -105.83
CA ARG A 832 35.65 13.24 -105.97
C ARG A 832 36.95 12.45 -106.22
N ALA A 833 37.03 11.12 -106.07
CA ALA A 833 38.30 10.35 -106.15
C ALA A 833 38.30 9.29 -107.30
N PRO A 834 39.38 9.15 -108.11
CA PRO A 834 39.40 8.21 -109.24
C PRO A 834 39.92 6.81 -108.88
N THR A 835 39.15 5.80 -109.27
CA THR A 835 39.61 4.45 -109.60
C THR A 835 40.13 4.40 -111.05
N ASN A 836 41.40 4.07 -111.24
CA ASN A 836 41.82 2.79 -111.83
C ASN A 836 42.52 2.05 -110.67
N GLY A 837 41.84 1.16 -109.93
CA GLY A 837 41.90 -0.30 -110.09
C GLY A 837 43.20 -0.85 -109.48
N THR A 838 43.28 -1.77 -108.52
CA THR A 838 42.43 -2.86 -108.01
C THR A 838 43.05 -3.32 -106.66
N ALA A 839 42.25 -3.51 -105.61
CA ALA A 839 41.91 -4.81 -105.02
C ALA A 839 42.83 -5.33 -103.89
N GLY A 840 42.19 -5.98 -102.90
CA GLY A 840 42.78 -6.78 -101.83
C GLY A 840 42.93 -5.97 -100.54
N GLY A 841 42.00 -6.06 -99.60
CA GLY A 841 41.92 -7.18 -98.65
C GLY A 841 42.69 -6.77 -97.39
N ALA A 842 42.30 -7.02 -96.16
CA ALA A 842 41.24 -7.78 -95.52
C ALA A 842 41.25 -7.40 -94.03
N ALA A 843 40.23 -7.82 -93.28
CA ALA A 843 40.25 -8.06 -91.82
C ALA A 843 40.43 -6.80 -90.93
N SER A 844 39.94 -6.69 -89.70
CA SER A 844 39.16 -7.47 -88.73
C SER A 844 39.04 -6.56 -87.49
N GLU A 845 37.95 -6.68 -86.71
CA GLU A 845 37.84 -6.49 -85.24
C GLU A 845 38.41 -5.18 -84.61
N SER A 846 37.68 -4.39 -83.81
CA SER A 846 36.92 -4.72 -82.59
C SER A 846 35.79 -3.74 -82.30
#